data_AF-A0A848XKQ6-F1
#
_entry.id   AF-A0A848XKQ6-F1
#
_cell.length_a   1.000
_cell.length_b   1.000
_cell.length_c   1.000
_cell.angle_alpha   90.00
_cell.angle_beta   90.00
_cell.angle_gamma   90.00
#
_symmetry.space_group_name_H-M   'P 1'
#
loop_
_entity.id
_entity.type
_entity.pdbx_description
1 polymer ?
#
loop_
_entity_poly.entity_id
_entity_poly.type
_entity_poly.pdbx_seq_one_letter_code
_entity_poly.pdbx_strand_id
1 'polypeptide(L)'
;FHQGGGSARGEYGFLVSRLVEAGYDVVAADLQGGGDRFGFPNRTLAEAPEGADFSYCDAAPQLTMVLDSVVSWYPDARRIGWGSSYSGALLLHAAAEGADVDQVLAFSPAAGGPMGECSANHVADRIEVPTLVVRPAGEAEIGSVREQLALFGGAGHQVLVASPGMHGSSMLNPVRVGSDVDATWALIESFLQRPARRTGSDSVEGSDAEAWSEELAAPIWADGDFQDWDDVTPMAIDAWGDVSPGSAADLRSVRARVDERFVHLLVDVGHTITLQGFRGSFEIVIDADGDPETGATEESHLGAEAALVYSQPGDLASGVGFGVGIHRVEGDGLGSVEPAGRAGVLAAPTHSSDRFEIRIERGMVLGDGASLEADTGFAAVTLRLLGPEGPLDQLGPFVVPLVPAAIEPDLLGQEALDRGPDQLRVVAWNVSSGQFHRREAAFQRVLAALSADVVLLDEVPADATADGLDAFFSGVEEAEWQWWLAEGGGVQRTLVASSTHAVQGEPSLAKIDYPPGALEGWISETDSAEFALSRAALEAGGGLSATGAWIDVDSTPVLFVPLDFQSAGYDGSPQDRLRELQAGVLREAVAQVLARRPGAGLVFGGDLNLVGSGRPLEALIAGLGPLGEDLRVAEPLNPLDRSLATWRSLGNADDFSPGRLDFVAFRSGPLEVVRAFVFDAEHYAPEVLESMGLRGSETAETSDHLPVVVDFRTGR
;
A
#
# COMPACT_ATOMS: atom_id res chain seq x y z
N PHE A 1 -34.54 -13.95 9.78
CA PHE A 1 -35.39 -15.14 9.58
C PHE A 1 -34.62 -16.37 10.07
N HIS A 2 -35.21 -17.23 10.91
CA HIS A 2 -34.46 -18.29 11.62
C HIS A 2 -34.18 -19.54 10.79
N GLN A 3 -33.28 -20.41 11.28
CA GLN A 3 -32.97 -21.72 10.73
C GLN A 3 -34.03 -22.78 11.03
N GLY A 4 -33.94 -23.90 10.31
CA GLY A 4 -34.89 -25.01 10.43
C GLY A 4 -34.89 -25.61 11.83
N GLY A 5 -36.08 -25.90 12.36
CA GLY A 5 -36.27 -26.41 13.72
C GLY A 5 -36.02 -25.39 14.85
N GLY A 6 -35.63 -24.15 14.52
CA GLY A 6 -35.46 -23.05 15.47
C GLY A 6 -36.65 -22.08 15.50
N SER A 7 -36.52 -21.03 16.31
CA SER A 7 -37.44 -19.91 16.33
C SER A 7 -36.64 -18.61 16.28
N ALA A 8 -37.27 -17.52 15.84
CA ALA A 8 -36.65 -16.21 15.77
C ALA A 8 -36.15 -15.77 17.15
N ARG A 9 -37.00 -15.93 18.18
CA ARG A 9 -36.64 -15.59 19.56
C ARG A 9 -35.47 -16.42 20.08
N GLY A 10 -35.47 -17.72 19.76
CA GLY A 10 -34.43 -18.63 20.20
C GLY A 10 -33.10 -18.34 19.52
N GLU A 11 -33.08 -18.27 18.19
CA GLU A 11 -31.83 -18.09 17.43
C GLU A 11 -31.24 -16.70 17.58
N TYR A 12 -32.06 -15.65 17.44
CA TYR A 12 -31.62 -14.25 17.39
C TYR A 12 -31.58 -13.55 18.74
N GLY A 13 -32.05 -14.15 19.83
CA GLY A 13 -32.15 -13.46 21.13
C GLY A 13 -30.86 -12.77 21.59
N PHE A 14 -29.69 -13.35 21.30
CA PHE A 14 -28.37 -12.73 21.57
C PHE A 14 -28.00 -11.65 20.54
N LEU A 15 -28.31 -11.91 19.26
CA LEU A 15 -27.98 -11.07 18.10
C LEU A 15 -28.73 -9.73 18.12
N VAL A 16 -30.01 -9.75 18.53
CA VAL A 16 -30.87 -8.56 18.50
C VAL A 16 -30.31 -7.43 19.37
N SER A 17 -29.80 -7.74 20.57
CA SER A 17 -29.27 -6.70 21.46
C SER A 17 -28.10 -5.94 20.80
N ARG A 18 -27.16 -6.67 20.17
CA ARG A 18 -26.01 -6.08 19.50
C ARG A 18 -26.42 -5.22 18.30
N LEU A 19 -27.39 -5.68 17.51
CA LEU A 19 -27.91 -4.92 16.36
C LEU A 19 -28.66 -3.65 16.80
N VAL A 20 -29.44 -3.71 17.88
CA VAL A 20 -30.13 -2.54 18.43
C VAL A 20 -29.13 -1.55 19.02
N GLU A 21 -28.09 -2.01 19.71
CA GLU A 21 -26.98 -1.16 20.19
C GLU A 21 -26.23 -0.49 19.05
N ALA A 22 -26.10 -1.17 17.90
CA ALA A 22 -25.54 -0.61 16.67
C ALA A 22 -26.50 0.31 15.90
N GLY A 23 -27.70 0.59 16.43
CA GLY A 23 -28.65 1.56 15.88
C GLY A 23 -29.67 1.00 14.88
N TYR A 24 -29.78 -0.33 14.74
CA TYR A 24 -30.75 -0.96 13.83
C TYR A 24 -32.08 -1.27 14.52
N ASP A 25 -33.19 -0.98 13.83
CA ASP A 25 -34.50 -1.52 14.16
C ASP A 25 -34.62 -2.96 13.63
N VAL A 26 -34.92 -3.91 14.52
CA VAL A 26 -34.91 -5.34 14.18
C VAL A 26 -36.31 -5.95 14.18
N VAL A 27 -36.74 -6.47 13.03
CA VAL A 27 -37.95 -7.29 12.88
C VAL A 27 -37.57 -8.76 12.74
N ALA A 28 -37.88 -9.56 13.76
CA ALA A 28 -37.60 -10.99 13.77
C ALA A 28 -38.90 -11.80 13.63
N ALA A 29 -39.02 -12.61 12.57
CA ALA A 29 -40.22 -13.39 12.26
C ALA A 29 -40.00 -14.90 12.37
N ASP A 30 -41.01 -15.58 12.93
CA ASP A 30 -41.12 -17.03 12.92
C ASP A 30 -41.77 -17.48 11.60
N LEU A 31 -41.11 -18.41 10.90
CA LEU A 31 -41.63 -19.00 9.67
C LEU A 31 -42.00 -20.47 9.90
N GLN A 32 -42.85 -21.02 9.04
CA GLN A 32 -43.03 -22.46 8.92
C GLN A 32 -41.69 -23.13 8.57
N GLY A 33 -41.46 -24.35 9.05
CA GLY A 33 -40.15 -25.02 9.02
C GLY A 33 -39.29 -24.76 10.28
N GLY A 34 -39.75 -23.93 11.21
CA GLY A 34 -39.14 -23.75 12.53
C GLY A 34 -39.49 -24.83 13.55
N GLY A 35 -39.20 -24.55 14.82
CA GLY A 35 -39.37 -25.44 15.97
C GLY A 35 -38.91 -24.77 17.26
N ASP A 36 -38.42 -25.55 18.21
CA ASP A 36 -38.03 -25.10 19.54
C ASP A 36 -36.58 -25.47 19.92
N ARG A 37 -35.73 -25.81 18.94
CA ARG A 37 -34.35 -26.30 19.13
C ARG A 37 -33.49 -25.42 20.05
N PHE A 38 -33.77 -24.12 20.11
CA PHE A 38 -33.04 -23.16 20.94
C PHE A 38 -33.78 -22.74 22.22
N GLY A 39 -34.69 -23.58 22.72
CA GLY A 39 -35.38 -23.38 23.99
C GLY A 39 -36.56 -22.41 23.97
N PHE A 40 -36.92 -21.88 22.80
CA PHE A 40 -38.09 -21.02 22.61
C PHE A 40 -38.94 -21.56 21.46
N PRO A 41 -40.26 -21.73 21.64
CA PRO A 41 -41.12 -22.28 20.60
C PRO A 41 -41.33 -21.29 19.46
N ASN A 42 -41.38 -21.81 18.24
CA ASN A 42 -41.81 -21.07 17.05
C ASN A 42 -43.33 -20.82 17.12
N ARG A 43 -43.73 -19.55 17.08
CA ARG A 43 -45.14 -19.14 17.26
C ARG A 43 -46.00 -19.47 16.05
N THR A 44 -45.46 -19.35 14.85
CA THR A 44 -46.16 -19.66 13.59
C THR A 44 -46.51 -21.14 13.51
N LEU A 45 -45.62 -22.02 13.99
CA LEU A 45 -45.87 -23.46 14.06
C LEU A 45 -46.86 -23.84 15.19
N ALA A 46 -46.84 -23.11 16.30
CA ALA A 46 -47.77 -23.34 17.41
C ALA A 46 -49.24 -23.08 17.03
N GLU A 47 -49.48 -22.28 16.00
CA GLU A 47 -50.81 -21.98 15.45
C GLU A 47 -51.16 -22.85 14.23
N ALA A 48 -50.25 -23.73 13.78
CA ALA A 48 -50.48 -24.60 12.64
C ALA A 48 -51.46 -25.74 12.97
N PRO A 49 -52.26 -26.23 12.01
CA PRO A 49 -53.11 -27.39 12.21
C PRO A 49 -52.31 -28.64 12.60
N GLU A 50 -52.85 -29.42 13.53
CA GLU A 50 -52.22 -30.68 13.97
C GLU A 50 -52.04 -31.64 12.79
N GLY A 51 -50.80 -32.08 12.56
CA GLY A 51 -50.44 -32.97 11.45
C GLY A 51 -50.16 -32.29 10.10
N ALA A 52 -50.04 -30.96 10.08
CA ALA A 52 -49.61 -30.26 8.87
C ALA A 52 -48.13 -30.58 8.57
N ASP A 53 -47.87 -31.00 7.32
CA ASP A 53 -46.53 -31.29 6.79
C ASP A 53 -46.17 -30.18 5.79
N PHE A 54 -45.06 -29.50 6.02
CA PHE A 54 -44.62 -28.37 5.22
C PHE A 54 -43.17 -28.58 4.79
N SER A 55 -42.90 -28.36 3.50
CA SER A 55 -41.54 -28.24 2.98
C SER A 55 -40.94 -26.88 3.37
N TYR A 56 -39.62 -26.74 3.26
CA TYR A 56 -38.99 -25.44 3.47
C TYR A 56 -39.44 -24.39 2.43
N CYS A 57 -39.71 -24.80 1.19
CA CYS A 57 -40.26 -23.92 0.15
C CYS A 57 -41.60 -23.29 0.53
N ASP A 58 -42.44 -24.00 1.28
CA ASP A 58 -43.79 -23.52 1.65
C ASP A 58 -43.75 -22.27 2.55
N ALA A 59 -42.59 -21.95 3.13
CA ALA A 59 -42.38 -20.74 3.91
C ALA A 59 -42.09 -19.47 3.06
N ALA A 60 -41.83 -19.58 1.75
CA ALA A 60 -41.50 -18.43 0.89
C ALA A 60 -42.57 -17.33 0.90
N PRO A 61 -43.89 -17.65 0.81
CA PRO A 61 -44.93 -16.62 0.88
C PRO A 61 -44.96 -15.90 2.24
N GLN A 62 -44.64 -16.61 3.33
CA GLN A 62 -44.60 -16.00 4.67
C GLN A 62 -43.41 -15.05 4.81
N LEU A 63 -42.25 -15.42 4.25
CA LEU A 63 -41.08 -14.55 4.22
C LEU A 63 -41.37 -13.27 3.44
N THR A 64 -41.94 -13.40 2.24
CA THR A 64 -42.30 -12.26 1.38
C THR A 64 -43.30 -11.33 2.07
N MET A 65 -44.35 -11.90 2.68
CA MET A 65 -45.33 -11.13 3.45
C MET A 65 -44.69 -10.32 4.59
N VAL A 66 -43.66 -10.86 5.25
CA VAL A 66 -42.93 -10.12 6.30
C VAL A 66 -42.13 -8.97 5.69
N LEU A 67 -41.42 -9.19 4.57
CA LEU A 67 -40.68 -8.13 3.89
C LEU A 67 -41.62 -7.00 3.44
N ASP A 68 -42.74 -7.33 2.80
CA ASP A 68 -43.76 -6.36 2.37
C ASP A 68 -44.33 -5.57 3.56
N SER A 69 -44.52 -6.24 4.70
CA SER A 69 -44.99 -5.60 5.93
C SER A 69 -43.96 -4.59 6.47
N VAL A 70 -42.67 -4.94 6.43
CA VAL A 70 -41.58 -4.03 6.84
C VAL A 70 -41.52 -2.80 5.94
N VAL A 71 -41.66 -2.97 4.61
CA VAL A 71 -41.77 -1.84 3.67
C VAL A 71 -42.93 -0.92 4.04
N SER A 72 -44.09 -1.49 4.41
CA SER A 72 -45.24 -0.69 4.84
C SER A 72 -45.04 0.00 6.19
N TRP A 73 -44.31 -0.60 7.13
CA TRP A 73 -44.08 -0.03 8.46
C TRP A 73 -42.99 1.04 8.46
N TYR A 74 -42.00 0.89 7.57
CA TYR A 74 -40.81 1.73 7.49
C TYR A 74 -40.49 2.07 6.03
N PRO A 75 -41.30 2.89 5.36
CA PRO A 75 -41.19 3.13 3.91
C PRO A 75 -39.86 3.78 3.50
N ASP A 76 -39.32 4.66 4.35
CA ASP A 76 -38.10 5.43 4.07
C ASP A 76 -36.83 4.81 4.67
N ALA A 77 -36.96 3.70 5.40
CA ALA A 77 -35.81 3.04 6.02
C ALA A 77 -35.03 2.20 5.01
N ARG A 78 -33.71 2.17 5.16
CA ARG A 78 -32.86 1.16 4.52
C ARG A 78 -33.20 -0.22 5.08
N ARG A 79 -33.43 -1.19 4.20
CA ARG A 79 -33.92 -2.53 4.52
C ARG A 79 -32.85 -3.57 4.30
N ILE A 80 -32.51 -4.31 5.34
CA ILE A 80 -31.51 -5.38 5.29
C ILE A 80 -32.22 -6.71 5.52
N GLY A 81 -32.21 -7.57 4.50
CA GLY A 81 -32.64 -8.93 4.62
C GLY A 81 -31.63 -9.76 5.40
N TRP A 82 -32.08 -10.50 6.41
CA TRP A 82 -31.22 -11.39 7.20
C TRP A 82 -31.85 -12.78 7.32
N GLY A 83 -31.21 -13.82 6.80
CA GLY A 83 -31.72 -15.20 6.82
C GLY A 83 -30.70 -16.23 7.32
N SER A 84 -31.21 -17.35 7.84
CA SER A 84 -30.40 -18.44 8.42
C SER A 84 -30.87 -19.80 7.89
N SER A 85 -29.96 -20.61 7.39
CA SER A 85 -30.23 -21.94 6.82
C SER A 85 -31.24 -21.88 5.66
N TYR A 86 -32.34 -22.63 5.74
CA TYR A 86 -33.41 -22.62 4.73
C TYR A 86 -33.97 -21.22 4.50
N SER A 87 -34.15 -20.40 5.53
CA SER A 87 -34.69 -19.04 5.35
C SER A 87 -33.66 -18.08 4.74
N GLY A 88 -32.35 -18.39 4.86
CA GLY A 88 -31.31 -17.72 4.08
C GLY A 88 -31.46 -17.99 2.59
N ALA A 89 -31.72 -19.25 2.21
CA ALA A 89 -31.99 -19.61 0.83
C ALA A 89 -33.26 -18.95 0.28
N LEU A 90 -34.35 -18.94 1.04
CA LEU A 90 -35.60 -18.29 0.62
C LEU A 90 -35.44 -16.77 0.49
N LEU A 91 -34.63 -16.13 1.34
CA LEU A 91 -34.35 -14.71 1.25
C LEU A 91 -33.55 -14.36 -0.02
N LEU A 92 -32.60 -15.20 -0.41
CA LEU A 92 -31.86 -15.06 -1.67
C LEU A 92 -32.80 -15.17 -2.87
N HIS A 93 -33.76 -16.10 -2.83
CA HIS A 93 -34.83 -16.18 -3.85
C HIS A 93 -35.68 -14.92 -3.89
N ALA A 94 -36.15 -14.43 -2.73
CA ALA A 94 -36.94 -13.20 -2.68
C ALA A 94 -36.19 -11.99 -3.26
N ALA A 95 -34.89 -11.87 -2.97
CA ALA A 95 -34.06 -10.81 -3.54
C ALA A 95 -33.91 -10.94 -5.06
N ALA A 96 -33.68 -12.15 -5.57
CA ALA A 96 -33.63 -12.43 -7.00
C ALA A 96 -34.97 -12.19 -7.72
N GLU A 97 -36.09 -12.26 -7.00
CA GLU A 97 -37.43 -11.96 -7.49
C GLU A 97 -37.80 -10.48 -7.34
N GLY A 98 -36.87 -9.63 -6.87
CA GLY A 98 -37.06 -8.19 -6.77
C GLY A 98 -37.77 -7.71 -5.50
N ALA A 99 -37.65 -8.46 -4.39
CA ALA A 99 -38.09 -7.96 -3.08
C ALA A 99 -37.40 -6.63 -2.74
N ASP A 100 -38.14 -5.70 -2.15
CA ASP A 100 -37.66 -4.37 -1.76
C ASP A 100 -36.77 -4.43 -0.51
N VAL A 101 -35.56 -4.94 -0.70
CA VAL A 101 -34.46 -4.96 0.27
C VAL A 101 -33.23 -4.31 -0.37
N ASP A 102 -32.47 -3.57 0.42
CA ASP A 102 -31.25 -2.90 -0.06
C ASP A 102 -30.02 -3.80 0.02
N GLN A 103 -30.03 -4.80 0.91
CA GLN A 103 -28.94 -5.77 1.11
C GLN A 103 -29.45 -7.10 1.66
N VAL A 104 -28.67 -8.16 1.46
CA VAL A 104 -28.98 -9.51 1.95
C VAL A 104 -27.80 -10.14 2.70
N LEU A 105 -28.07 -10.69 3.88
CA LEU A 105 -27.15 -11.57 4.60
C LEU A 105 -27.78 -12.96 4.72
N ALA A 106 -27.11 -13.97 4.18
CA ALA A 106 -27.56 -15.35 4.18
C ALA A 106 -26.54 -16.24 4.89
N PHE A 107 -26.90 -16.73 6.08
CA PHE A 107 -26.04 -17.60 6.89
C PHE A 107 -26.37 -19.07 6.62
N SER A 108 -25.37 -19.85 6.23
CA SER A 108 -25.49 -21.26 5.84
C SER A 108 -26.66 -21.57 4.87
N PRO A 109 -26.86 -20.81 3.77
CA PRO A 109 -28.06 -20.92 2.94
C PRO A 109 -28.25 -22.33 2.39
N ALA A 110 -29.39 -22.95 2.65
CA ALA A 110 -29.63 -24.33 2.27
C ALA A 110 -29.75 -24.52 0.74
N ALA A 111 -29.13 -25.57 0.21
CA ALA A 111 -29.24 -25.98 -1.20
C ALA A 111 -29.45 -27.48 -1.40
N GLY A 112 -29.60 -28.24 -0.31
CA GLY A 112 -29.81 -29.68 -0.38
C GLY A 112 -31.23 -30.08 -0.80
N GLY A 113 -31.45 -31.37 -1.02
CA GLY A 113 -32.73 -31.94 -1.47
C GLY A 113 -34.01 -31.43 -0.78
N PRO A 114 -34.04 -31.17 0.54
CA PRO A 114 -35.21 -30.58 1.22
C PRO A 114 -35.65 -29.20 0.72
N MET A 115 -34.76 -28.46 0.03
CA MET A 115 -35.09 -27.16 -0.56
C MET A 115 -35.78 -27.27 -1.92
N GLY A 116 -35.68 -28.41 -2.62
CA GLY A 116 -36.28 -28.58 -3.95
C GLY A 116 -35.97 -27.42 -4.90
N GLU A 117 -37.02 -26.83 -5.47
CA GLU A 117 -36.94 -25.68 -6.39
C GLU A 117 -36.38 -24.41 -5.72
N CYS A 118 -36.51 -24.26 -4.40
CA CYS A 118 -36.03 -23.10 -3.63
C CYS A 118 -34.57 -23.26 -3.18
N SER A 119 -33.80 -24.12 -3.82
CA SER A 119 -32.36 -24.22 -3.58
C SER A 119 -31.69 -22.87 -3.84
N ALA A 120 -30.87 -22.40 -2.91
CA ALA A 120 -30.14 -21.13 -3.06
C ALA A 120 -29.30 -21.07 -4.34
N ASN A 121 -28.82 -22.23 -4.81
CA ASN A 121 -27.95 -22.30 -6.00
C ASN A 121 -28.68 -21.89 -7.30
N HIS A 122 -30.01 -21.83 -7.33
CA HIS A 122 -30.77 -21.50 -8.55
C HIS A 122 -30.89 -19.99 -8.82
N VAL A 123 -30.38 -19.14 -7.93
CA VAL A 123 -30.65 -17.69 -7.94
C VAL A 123 -29.41 -16.83 -7.82
N ALA A 124 -28.21 -17.42 -7.68
CA ALA A 124 -26.98 -16.66 -7.44
C ALA A 124 -26.75 -15.57 -8.51
N ASP A 125 -26.98 -15.87 -9.79
CA ASP A 125 -26.80 -14.98 -10.94
C ASP A 125 -27.89 -13.91 -11.11
N ARG A 126 -28.99 -13.97 -10.35
CA ARG A 126 -30.17 -13.10 -10.51
C ARG A 126 -30.33 -12.06 -9.41
N ILE A 127 -29.48 -12.07 -8.40
CA ILE A 127 -29.57 -11.14 -7.28
C ILE A 127 -28.80 -9.86 -7.63
N GLU A 128 -29.49 -8.72 -7.63
CA GLU A 128 -28.89 -7.43 -8.02
C GLU A 128 -28.41 -6.60 -6.82
N VAL A 129 -28.83 -6.96 -5.61
CA VAL A 129 -28.50 -6.22 -4.38
C VAL A 129 -27.26 -6.78 -3.71
N PRO A 130 -26.46 -5.95 -3.00
CA PRO A 130 -25.30 -6.44 -2.27
C PRO A 130 -25.67 -7.58 -1.32
N THR A 131 -24.99 -8.70 -1.51
CA THR A 131 -25.29 -9.95 -0.79
C THR A 131 -24.02 -10.51 -0.14
N LEU A 132 -24.16 -10.93 1.11
CA LEU A 132 -23.15 -11.65 1.87
C LEU A 132 -23.65 -13.06 2.20
N VAL A 133 -22.94 -14.06 1.70
CA VAL A 133 -23.15 -15.48 2.01
C VAL A 133 -22.12 -15.93 3.03
N VAL A 134 -22.57 -16.38 4.19
CA VAL A 134 -21.68 -16.77 5.30
C VAL A 134 -21.77 -18.26 5.57
N ARG A 135 -20.65 -18.98 5.60
CA ARG A 135 -20.54 -20.39 5.96
C ARG A 135 -19.56 -20.58 7.12
N PRO A 136 -19.80 -21.50 8.08
CA PRO A 136 -18.77 -21.87 9.03
C PRO A 136 -17.71 -22.77 8.36
N ALA A 137 -16.46 -22.69 8.82
CA ALA A 137 -15.33 -23.45 8.26
C ALA A 137 -15.63 -24.96 8.12
N GLY A 138 -16.22 -25.58 9.16
CA GLY A 138 -16.58 -26.99 9.11
C GLY A 138 -17.63 -27.37 8.05
N GLU A 139 -18.45 -26.43 7.57
CA GLU A 139 -19.34 -26.67 6.43
C GLU A 139 -18.62 -26.46 5.10
N ALA A 140 -17.68 -25.50 5.02
CA ALA A 140 -16.93 -25.19 3.80
C ALA A 140 -16.02 -26.35 3.34
N GLU A 141 -15.70 -27.29 4.23
CA GLU A 141 -15.00 -28.54 3.89
C GLU A 141 -15.86 -29.50 3.05
N ILE A 142 -17.19 -29.37 3.08
CA ILE A 142 -18.12 -30.21 2.33
C ILE A 142 -18.10 -29.78 0.86
N GLY A 143 -17.84 -30.70 -0.06
CA GLY A 143 -17.70 -30.41 -1.49
C GLY A 143 -18.84 -29.58 -2.09
N SER A 144 -20.11 -29.95 -1.81
CA SER A 144 -21.27 -29.21 -2.31
C SER A 144 -21.44 -27.81 -1.71
N VAL A 145 -20.88 -27.55 -0.52
CA VAL A 145 -20.86 -26.21 0.07
C VAL A 145 -19.76 -25.37 -0.55
N ARG A 146 -18.59 -25.95 -0.82
CA ARG A 146 -17.51 -25.29 -1.56
C ARG A 146 -17.98 -24.87 -2.95
N GLU A 147 -18.67 -25.76 -3.66
CA GLU A 147 -19.31 -25.47 -4.95
C GLU A 147 -20.33 -24.32 -4.83
N GLN A 148 -21.12 -24.29 -3.76
CA GLN A 148 -22.05 -23.18 -3.55
C GLN A 148 -21.32 -21.85 -3.27
N LEU A 149 -20.26 -21.85 -2.44
CA LEU A 149 -19.50 -20.63 -2.18
C LEU A 149 -18.85 -20.11 -3.47
N ALA A 150 -18.26 -21.00 -4.28
CA ALA A 150 -17.74 -20.64 -5.60
C ALA A 150 -18.83 -20.06 -6.51
N LEU A 151 -20.03 -20.67 -6.53
CA LEU A 151 -21.16 -20.18 -7.31
C LEU A 151 -21.61 -18.76 -6.92
N PHE A 152 -21.69 -18.46 -5.62
CA PHE A 152 -22.07 -17.12 -5.18
C PHE A 152 -20.93 -16.11 -5.38
N GLY A 153 -19.68 -16.51 -5.15
CA GLY A 153 -18.51 -15.68 -5.43
C GLY A 153 -18.39 -15.31 -6.92
N GLY A 154 -18.48 -16.29 -7.82
CA GLY A 154 -18.45 -16.06 -9.27
C GLY A 154 -19.67 -15.30 -9.81
N ALA A 155 -20.76 -15.23 -9.06
CA ALA A 155 -21.89 -14.35 -9.36
C ALA A 155 -21.74 -12.92 -8.79
N GLY A 156 -20.56 -12.57 -8.27
CA GLY A 156 -20.25 -11.23 -7.74
C GLY A 156 -20.72 -10.97 -6.30
N HIS A 157 -21.15 -12.00 -5.56
CA HIS A 157 -21.57 -11.85 -4.16
C HIS A 157 -20.41 -12.07 -3.19
N GLN A 158 -20.44 -11.38 -2.06
CA GLN A 158 -19.44 -11.62 -1.02
C GLN A 158 -19.67 -12.97 -0.36
N VAL A 159 -18.58 -13.70 -0.16
CA VAL A 159 -18.57 -14.96 0.58
C VAL A 159 -17.66 -14.83 1.79
N LEU A 160 -18.12 -15.33 2.93
CA LEU A 160 -17.36 -15.34 4.18
C LEU A 160 -17.33 -16.75 4.76
N VAL A 161 -16.14 -17.27 5.02
CA VAL A 161 -15.94 -18.51 5.78
C VAL A 161 -15.54 -18.16 7.22
N ALA A 162 -16.47 -18.32 8.15
CA ALA A 162 -16.26 -17.99 9.56
C ALA A 162 -15.56 -19.15 10.31
N SER A 163 -14.45 -18.84 10.98
CA SER A 163 -13.73 -19.75 11.88
C SER A 163 -13.34 -19.01 13.18
N PRO A 164 -13.71 -19.53 14.36
CA PRO A 164 -14.60 -20.65 14.60
C PRO A 164 -16.06 -20.33 14.20
N GLY A 165 -16.84 -21.33 13.83
CA GLY A 165 -18.23 -21.12 13.38
C GLY A 165 -19.12 -22.35 13.53
N MET A 166 -20.43 -22.15 13.43
CA MET A 166 -21.42 -23.23 13.45
C MET A 166 -22.59 -22.94 12.49
N HIS A 167 -23.48 -23.91 12.27
CA HIS A 167 -24.57 -23.75 11.30
C HIS A 167 -25.51 -22.56 11.56
N GLY A 168 -25.73 -21.75 10.52
CA GLY A 168 -26.66 -20.61 10.51
C GLY A 168 -26.16 -19.40 11.30
N SER A 169 -27.02 -18.39 11.51
CA SER A 169 -26.66 -17.18 12.26
C SER A 169 -26.24 -17.45 13.71
N SER A 170 -26.43 -18.67 14.22
CA SER A 170 -25.86 -19.11 15.48
C SER A 170 -24.33 -19.04 15.54
N MET A 171 -23.63 -18.96 14.39
CA MET A 171 -22.18 -18.69 14.35
C MET A 171 -21.77 -17.34 14.96
N LEU A 172 -22.70 -16.42 15.14
CA LEU A 172 -22.46 -15.12 15.76
C LEU A 172 -22.76 -15.12 17.27
N ASN A 173 -23.01 -16.30 17.85
CA ASN A 173 -23.28 -16.46 19.27
C ASN A 173 -22.09 -17.19 19.95
N PRO A 174 -21.25 -16.47 20.72
CA PRO A 174 -20.04 -17.05 21.31
C PRO A 174 -20.33 -18.20 22.27
N VAL A 175 -21.49 -18.18 22.94
CA VAL A 175 -21.90 -19.27 23.85
C VAL A 175 -22.20 -20.55 23.07
N ARG A 176 -22.77 -20.45 21.86
CA ARG A 176 -23.08 -21.62 21.05
C ARG A 176 -21.86 -22.14 20.28
N VAL A 177 -21.00 -21.23 19.82
CA VAL A 177 -19.74 -21.58 19.15
C VAL A 177 -18.71 -22.10 20.17
N GLY A 178 -18.80 -21.68 21.44
CA GLY A 178 -17.88 -22.07 22.51
C GLY A 178 -16.54 -21.33 22.46
N SER A 179 -16.47 -20.23 21.71
CA SER A 179 -15.26 -19.42 21.47
C SER A 179 -15.67 -17.99 21.09
N ASP A 180 -14.68 -17.10 21.02
CA ASP A 180 -14.89 -15.72 20.58
C ASP A 180 -15.28 -15.67 19.09
N VAL A 181 -16.17 -14.73 18.75
CA VAL A 181 -16.75 -14.54 17.42
C VAL A 181 -16.67 -13.07 16.97
N ASP A 182 -15.93 -12.23 17.69
CA ASP A 182 -15.83 -10.79 17.41
C ASP A 182 -15.22 -10.50 16.03
N ALA A 183 -14.26 -11.31 15.57
CA ALA A 183 -13.72 -11.19 14.20
C ALA A 183 -14.79 -11.40 13.12
N THR A 184 -15.68 -12.39 13.31
CA THR A 184 -16.80 -12.60 12.38
C THR A 184 -17.80 -11.43 12.48
N TRP A 185 -18.08 -10.94 13.68
CA TRP A 185 -18.96 -9.78 13.85
C TRP A 185 -18.42 -8.52 13.20
N ALA A 186 -17.12 -8.23 13.28
CA ALA A 186 -16.52 -7.06 12.64
C ALA A 186 -16.76 -7.06 11.12
N LEU A 187 -16.65 -8.23 10.48
CA LEU A 187 -16.94 -8.38 9.04
C LEU A 187 -18.42 -8.22 8.72
N ILE A 188 -19.32 -8.75 9.57
CA ILE A 188 -20.76 -8.52 9.43
C ILE A 188 -21.10 -7.04 9.58
N GLU A 189 -20.58 -6.37 10.61
CA GLU A 189 -20.81 -4.95 10.89
C GLU A 189 -20.30 -4.07 9.74
N SER A 190 -19.13 -4.40 9.18
CA SER A 190 -18.59 -3.77 7.97
C SER A 190 -19.55 -3.88 6.78
N PHE A 191 -20.08 -5.08 6.53
CA PHE A 191 -21.06 -5.28 5.46
C PHE A 191 -22.34 -4.47 5.69
N LEU A 192 -22.85 -4.45 6.92
CA LEU A 192 -24.06 -3.70 7.29
C LEU A 192 -23.90 -2.18 7.13
N GLN A 193 -22.69 -1.64 7.16
CA GLN A 193 -22.46 -0.19 7.01
C GLN A 193 -22.38 0.27 5.55
N ARG A 194 -22.24 -0.62 4.57
CA ARG A 194 -22.09 -0.24 3.15
C ARG A 194 -23.30 0.52 2.58
N PRO A 195 -23.12 1.57 1.76
CA PRO A 195 -24.22 2.26 1.10
C PRO A 195 -24.92 1.35 0.07
N ALA A 196 -26.24 1.55 -0.10
CA ALA A 196 -27.05 0.76 -1.03
C ALA A 196 -26.85 1.23 -2.49
N ARG A 197 -26.72 0.30 -3.43
CA ARG A 197 -26.74 0.60 -4.87
C ARG A 197 -28.21 0.71 -5.29
N ARG A 198 -28.78 1.91 -5.34
CA ARG A 198 -30.09 2.12 -5.97
C ARG A 198 -29.92 2.19 -7.48
N THR A 199 -30.18 1.08 -8.16
CA THR A 199 -30.42 1.08 -9.60
C THR A 199 -31.85 1.59 -9.85
N GLY A 200 -31.98 2.84 -10.28
CA GLY A 200 -33.28 3.44 -10.58
C GLY A 200 -33.13 4.73 -11.38
N SER A 201 -33.65 4.72 -12.61
CA SER A 201 -33.56 5.76 -13.64
C SER A 201 -34.43 7.00 -13.37
N ASP A 202 -34.33 7.62 -12.20
CA ASP A 202 -34.92 8.95 -11.98
C ASP A 202 -33.83 9.99 -11.81
N SER A 203 -33.73 10.86 -12.82
CA SER A 203 -32.94 12.09 -12.78
C SER A 203 -33.41 12.97 -11.62
N VAL A 204 -32.67 12.96 -10.51
CA VAL A 204 -32.76 14.00 -9.51
C VAL A 204 -31.70 15.04 -9.86
N GLU A 205 -32.15 16.08 -10.57
CA GLU A 205 -31.39 17.32 -10.70
C GLU A 205 -31.17 17.93 -9.30
N GLY A 206 -29.90 18.13 -8.96
CA GLY A 206 -29.47 19.13 -7.97
C GLY A 206 -29.45 18.67 -6.52
N SER A 207 -28.29 18.91 -5.89
CA SER A 207 -28.00 18.99 -4.45
C SER A 207 -27.59 17.75 -3.65
N ASP A 208 -27.64 16.53 -4.20
CA ASP A 208 -27.06 15.37 -3.50
C ASP A 208 -25.69 14.96 -4.05
N ALA A 209 -25.39 15.15 -5.34
CA ALA A 209 -24.08 14.79 -5.91
C ALA A 209 -22.89 15.58 -5.32
N GLU A 210 -23.11 16.80 -4.81
CA GLU A 210 -22.09 17.59 -4.10
C GLU A 210 -21.88 17.13 -2.65
N ALA A 211 -22.85 16.44 -2.04
CA ALA A 211 -22.70 15.91 -0.69
C ALA A 211 -21.94 14.57 -0.67
N TRP A 212 -21.98 13.81 -1.76
CA TRP A 212 -21.23 12.55 -1.89
C TRP A 212 -19.75 12.76 -2.29
N SER A 213 -19.35 13.97 -2.73
CA SER A 213 -17.94 14.28 -3.04
C SER A 213 -17.14 14.77 -1.84
N GLU A 214 -17.78 15.14 -0.72
CA GLU A 214 -17.07 15.60 0.49
C GLU A 214 -16.94 14.52 1.57
N GLU A 215 -17.67 13.40 1.46
CA GLU A 215 -17.67 12.29 2.45
C GLU A 215 -17.11 10.96 1.90
N LEU A 216 -16.38 11.04 0.78
CA LEU A 216 -15.51 9.97 0.25
C LEU A 216 -14.05 10.32 0.59
N ALA A 217 -13.61 9.80 1.74
CA ALA A 217 -12.24 9.57 2.24
C ALA A 217 -11.11 10.50 1.75
N ALA A 218 -10.41 11.12 2.71
CA ALA A 218 -9.12 11.76 2.49
C ALA A 218 -8.21 10.90 1.57
N PRO A 219 -7.43 11.52 0.67
CA PRO A 219 -6.59 10.79 -0.28
C PRO A 219 -5.61 9.89 0.48
N ILE A 220 -5.48 8.66 0.01
CA ILE A 220 -4.45 7.74 0.50
C ILE A 220 -3.10 8.11 -0.12
N TRP A 221 -2.06 8.16 0.71
CA TRP A 221 -0.67 8.40 0.30
C TRP A 221 0.16 7.16 0.59
N ALA A 222 0.98 6.75 -0.37
CA ALA A 222 1.98 5.71 -0.17
C ALA A 222 3.27 6.34 0.36
N ASP A 223 3.25 6.74 1.62
CA ASP A 223 4.33 7.49 2.30
C ASP A 223 4.91 6.75 3.52
N GLY A 224 4.29 5.63 3.92
CA GLY A 224 4.67 4.85 5.10
C GLY A 224 4.10 5.39 6.42
N ASP A 225 3.28 6.44 6.40
CA ASP A 225 2.49 6.92 7.53
C ASP A 225 1.04 6.42 7.40
N PHE A 226 0.76 5.30 8.05
CA PHE A 226 -0.50 4.58 7.87
C PHE A 226 -1.75 5.24 8.52
N GLN A 227 -1.68 6.51 8.92
CA GLN A 227 -2.76 7.21 9.64
C GLN A 227 -4.02 7.43 8.79
N ASP A 228 -3.86 7.65 7.51
CA ASP A 228 -4.95 7.77 6.52
C ASP A 228 -5.78 6.49 6.37
N TRP A 229 -5.27 5.35 6.85
CA TRP A 229 -5.97 4.07 6.91
C TRP A 229 -6.75 3.80 8.20
N ASP A 230 -6.65 4.66 9.23
CA ASP A 230 -7.25 4.40 10.54
C ASP A 230 -8.77 4.19 10.47
N ASP A 231 -9.44 4.90 9.56
CA ASP A 231 -10.90 4.80 9.32
C ASP A 231 -11.26 3.79 8.20
N VAL A 232 -10.27 3.09 7.63
CA VAL A 232 -10.49 2.11 6.55
C VAL A 232 -10.64 0.72 7.16
N THR A 233 -11.78 0.08 6.91
CA THR A 233 -12.05 -1.28 7.42
C THR A 233 -11.31 -2.34 6.58
N PRO A 234 -10.71 -3.37 7.21
CA PRO A 234 -10.12 -4.50 6.48
C PRO A 234 -11.12 -5.20 5.54
N MET A 235 -10.65 -5.53 4.33
CA MET A 235 -11.36 -6.35 3.35
C MET A 235 -11.28 -7.83 3.71
N ALA A 236 -10.14 -8.26 4.25
CA ALA A 236 -9.93 -9.59 4.79
C ALA A 236 -9.02 -9.53 6.02
N ILE A 237 -9.20 -10.49 6.92
CA ILE A 237 -8.43 -10.67 8.16
C ILE A 237 -8.08 -12.15 8.24
N ASP A 238 -6.85 -12.42 8.65
CA ASP A 238 -6.32 -13.76 8.79
C ASP A 238 -6.10 -14.16 10.26
N ALA A 239 -6.06 -15.45 10.54
CA ALA A 239 -5.98 -15.96 11.91
C ALA A 239 -4.55 -15.93 12.45
N TRP A 240 -4.32 -15.35 13.64
CA TRP A 240 -2.96 -15.32 14.20
C TRP A 240 -2.38 -16.70 14.48
N GLY A 241 -1.17 -16.92 13.96
CA GLY A 241 -0.34 -18.08 14.24
C GLY A 241 -0.90 -19.35 13.65
N ASP A 242 -1.70 -19.26 12.59
CA ASP A 242 -2.12 -20.41 11.78
C ASP A 242 -1.03 -20.87 10.80
N VAL A 243 0.07 -20.13 10.72
CA VAL A 243 1.32 -20.55 10.10
C VAL A 243 2.12 -21.54 10.97
N SER A 244 3.04 -22.28 10.34
CA SER A 244 3.95 -23.18 11.07
C SER A 244 4.85 -22.41 12.05
N PRO A 245 5.13 -22.95 13.27
CA PRO A 245 6.02 -22.29 14.21
C PRO A 245 7.41 -22.00 13.61
N GLY A 246 7.80 -20.73 13.61
CA GLY A 246 9.06 -20.27 13.02
C GLY A 246 8.95 -19.80 11.57
N SER A 247 7.74 -19.71 11.01
CA SER A 247 7.49 -18.98 9.76
C SER A 247 8.03 -17.55 9.83
N ALA A 248 8.54 -17.05 8.70
CA ALA A 248 9.19 -15.75 8.61
C ALA A 248 8.19 -14.57 8.55
N ALA A 249 6.93 -14.82 8.20
CA ALA A 249 5.82 -13.88 8.26
C ALA A 249 4.47 -14.65 8.35
N ASP A 250 3.41 -13.91 8.70
CA ASP A 250 2.03 -14.36 8.98
C ASP A 250 1.12 -13.19 8.55
N LEU A 251 0.34 -13.39 7.49
CA LEU A 251 -0.57 -12.37 6.99
C LEU A 251 -1.60 -12.04 8.07
N ARG A 252 -2.01 -10.79 8.15
CA ARG A 252 -2.85 -10.31 9.27
C ARG A 252 -4.16 -9.76 8.77
N SER A 253 -4.03 -8.81 7.85
CA SER A 253 -5.18 -8.14 7.28
C SER A 253 -4.75 -7.39 6.03
N VAL A 254 -5.75 -7.10 5.20
CA VAL A 254 -5.60 -6.24 4.05
C VAL A 254 -6.74 -5.24 4.05
N ARG A 255 -6.41 -3.97 3.88
CA ARG A 255 -7.36 -2.89 3.58
C ARG A 255 -7.17 -2.47 2.14
N ALA A 256 -8.24 -2.01 1.52
CA ALA A 256 -8.18 -1.50 0.15
C ALA A 256 -8.93 -0.17 0.04
N ARG A 257 -8.38 0.74 -0.74
CA ARG A 257 -9.00 1.98 -1.19
C ARG A 257 -8.76 2.12 -2.68
N VAL A 258 -9.79 2.55 -3.41
CA VAL A 258 -9.69 2.77 -4.85
C VAL A 258 -10.12 4.20 -5.11
N ASP A 259 -9.28 4.91 -5.85
CA ASP A 259 -9.61 6.23 -6.38
C ASP A 259 -9.60 6.20 -7.91
N GLU A 260 -9.75 7.36 -8.51
CA GLU A 260 -9.83 7.51 -9.96
C GLU A 260 -8.59 7.04 -10.72
N ARG A 261 -7.42 7.00 -10.06
CA ARG A 261 -6.13 6.64 -10.68
C ARG A 261 -5.48 5.40 -10.09
N PHE A 262 -5.70 5.11 -8.81
CA PHE A 262 -4.95 4.07 -8.08
C PHE A 262 -5.86 3.07 -7.37
N VAL A 263 -5.38 1.83 -7.32
CA VAL A 263 -5.75 0.86 -6.27
C VAL A 263 -4.67 0.93 -5.20
N HIS A 264 -5.07 1.22 -3.98
CA HIS A 264 -4.22 1.24 -2.80
C HIS A 264 -4.57 0.05 -1.92
N LEU A 265 -3.54 -0.66 -1.45
CA LEU A 265 -3.65 -1.73 -0.47
C LEU A 265 -2.77 -1.39 0.73
N LEU A 266 -3.32 -1.51 1.94
CA LEU A 266 -2.49 -1.63 3.15
C LEU A 266 -2.48 -3.09 3.57
N VAL A 267 -1.31 -3.70 3.51
CA VAL A 267 -1.10 -5.10 3.90
C VAL A 267 -0.34 -5.14 5.22
N ASP A 268 -0.91 -5.83 6.21
CA ASP A 268 -0.25 -6.18 7.45
C ASP A 268 0.26 -7.63 7.35
N VAL A 269 1.57 -7.81 7.52
CA VAL A 269 2.28 -9.09 7.37
C VAL A 269 2.77 -9.65 8.71
N GLY A 270 2.33 -9.05 9.83
CA GLY A 270 2.48 -9.58 11.19
C GLY A 270 3.90 -9.62 11.77
N HIS A 271 4.90 -9.48 10.91
CA HIS A 271 6.32 -9.57 11.20
C HIS A 271 7.09 -8.55 10.37
N THR A 272 8.17 -8.01 10.93
CA THR A 272 9.08 -7.14 10.19
C THR A 272 9.83 -7.95 9.12
N ILE A 273 9.52 -7.69 7.86
CA ILE A 273 10.18 -8.28 6.68
C ILE A 273 10.69 -7.18 5.76
N THR A 274 11.64 -7.47 4.88
CA THR A 274 11.93 -6.62 3.72
C THR A 274 11.11 -7.12 2.55
N LEU A 275 10.11 -6.39 2.06
CA LEU A 275 9.16 -6.90 1.05
C LEU A 275 9.85 -7.41 -0.23
N GLN A 276 10.60 -6.53 -0.90
CA GLN A 276 11.41 -6.86 -2.09
C GLN A 276 12.71 -7.62 -1.78
N GLY A 277 13.03 -7.82 -0.50
CA GLY A 277 14.20 -8.57 -0.03
C GLY A 277 13.84 -9.86 0.69
N PHE A 278 12.57 -10.26 0.63
CA PHE A 278 12.05 -11.38 1.40
C PHE A 278 12.63 -12.68 0.87
N ARG A 279 13.04 -13.57 1.79
CA ARG A 279 13.59 -14.87 1.42
C ARG A 279 12.46 -15.81 0.99
N GLY A 280 12.03 -15.67 -0.26
CA GLY A 280 10.83 -16.27 -0.81
C GLY A 280 10.17 -15.31 -1.82
N SER A 281 8.84 -15.28 -1.84
CA SER A 281 8.07 -14.25 -2.55
C SER A 281 6.82 -13.82 -1.77
N PHE A 282 6.42 -12.58 -1.97
CA PHE A 282 5.08 -12.08 -1.65
C PHE A 282 4.36 -11.78 -2.97
N GLU A 283 3.18 -12.38 -3.16
CA GLU A 283 2.43 -12.30 -4.40
C GLU A 283 1.04 -11.70 -4.13
N ILE A 284 0.65 -10.72 -4.95
CA ILE A 284 -0.72 -10.24 -5.05
C ILE A 284 -1.28 -10.81 -6.35
N VAL A 285 -2.10 -11.85 -6.23
CA VAL A 285 -2.75 -12.51 -7.35
C VAL A 285 -4.06 -11.77 -7.65
N ILE A 286 -4.23 -11.36 -8.90
CA ILE A 286 -5.31 -10.50 -9.37
C ILE A 286 -6.10 -11.24 -10.44
N ASP A 287 -7.34 -11.56 -10.09
CA ASP A 287 -8.43 -11.90 -10.99
C ASP A 287 -9.20 -10.59 -11.26
N ALA A 288 -8.96 -10.03 -12.44
CA ALA A 288 -9.38 -8.68 -12.80
C ALA A 288 -10.84 -8.63 -13.28
N ASP A 289 -11.35 -9.73 -13.84
CA ASP A 289 -12.73 -9.82 -14.31
C ASP A 289 -13.69 -10.48 -13.31
N GLY A 290 -13.14 -11.10 -12.26
CA GLY A 290 -13.88 -11.78 -11.21
C GLY A 290 -14.44 -13.14 -11.65
N ASP A 291 -14.06 -13.64 -12.83
CA ASP A 291 -14.50 -14.92 -13.37
C ASP A 291 -13.44 -16.02 -13.12
N PRO A 292 -13.68 -16.95 -12.18
CA PRO A 292 -12.72 -18.01 -11.90
C PRO A 292 -12.55 -19.02 -13.06
N GLU A 293 -13.35 -18.92 -14.13
CA GLU A 293 -13.22 -19.73 -15.35
C GLU A 293 -12.33 -19.08 -16.43
N THR A 294 -11.96 -17.81 -16.28
CA THR A 294 -10.97 -17.10 -17.12
C THR A 294 -9.58 -17.17 -16.47
N GLY A 295 -8.57 -16.56 -17.11
CA GLY A 295 -7.20 -16.54 -16.55
C GLY A 295 -6.55 -17.91 -16.33
N ALA A 296 -5.78 -18.02 -15.24
CA ALA A 296 -5.03 -19.23 -14.91
C ALA A 296 -5.92 -20.37 -14.43
N THR A 297 -5.54 -21.60 -14.77
CA THR A 297 -6.29 -22.81 -14.39
C THR A 297 -5.69 -23.59 -13.23
N GLU A 298 -4.48 -23.23 -12.79
CA GLU A 298 -3.86 -23.86 -11.63
C GLU A 298 -4.46 -23.34 -10.32
N GLU A 299 -4.63 -24.23 -9.35
CA GLU A 299 -5.19 -23.92 -8.02
C GLU A 299 -4.45 -22.77 -7.32
N SER A 300 -3.16 -22.56 -7.62
CA SER A 300 -2.33 -21.50 -7.04
C SER A 300 -2.67 -20.09 -7.52
N HIS A 301 -3.31 -19.96 -8.69
CA HIS A 301 -3.63 -18.70 -9.37
C HIS A 301 -4.98 -18.76 -10.09
N LEU A 302 -5.90 -19.61 -9.63
CA LEU A 302 -7.14 -19.91 -10.35
C LEU A 302 -7.93 -18.63 -10.63
N GLY A 303 -8.30 -18.38 -11.88
CA GLY A 303 -9.03 -17.18 -12.29
C GLY A 303 -8.15 -15.95 -12.54
N ALA A 304 -6.84 -16.00 -12.26
CA ALA A 304 -6.01 -14.80 -12.30
C ALA A 304 -5.49 -14.48 -13.70
N GLU A 305 -5.54 -13.20 -14.09
CA GLU A 305 -4.84 -12.68 -15.27
C GLU A 305 -3.44 -12.19 -14.94
N ALA A 306 -3.21 -11.76 -13.70
CA ALA A 306 -1.95 -11.17 -13.29
C ALA A 306 -1.55 -11.53 -11.85
N ALA A 307 -0.25 -11.49 -11.60
CA ALA A 307 0.32 -11.55 -10.26
C ALA A 307 1.41 -10.47 -10.12
N LEU A 308 1.24 -9.56 -9.16
CA LEU A 308 2.32 -8.68 -8.73
C LEU A 308 3.20 -9.45 -7.75
N VAL A 309 4.45 -9.65 -8.11
CA VAL A 309 5.41 -10.47 -7.36
C VAL A 309 6.49 -9.58 -6.78
N TYR A 310 6.69 -9.66 -5.47
CA TYR A 310 7.85 -9.14 -4.76
C TYR A 310 8.73 -10.31 -4.35
N SER A 311 9.96 -10.35 -4.87
CA SER A 311 10.92 -11.40 -4.57
C SER A 311 12.33 -10.83 -4.44
N GLN A 312 13.18 -11.51 -3.67
CA GLN A 312 14.59 -11.12 -3.59
C GLN A 312 15.26 -11.16 -4.98
N PRO A 313 16.03 -10.13 -5.36
CA PRO A 313 16.84 -10.16 -6.58
C PRO A 313 17.88 -11.30 -6.56
N GLY A 314 17.88 -12.18 -7.57
CA GLY A 314 18.92 -13.24 -7.76
C GLY A 314 18.73 -14.57 -7.01
N ASP A 315 19.59 -15.56 -7.32
CA ASP A 315 19.38 -17.02 -7.15
C ASP A 315 19.55 -17.58 -5.72
N LEU A 316 18.46 -18.01 -5.07
CA LEU A 316 18.50 -18.85 -3.86
C LEU A 316 18.48 -20.36 -4.24
N ALA A 317 19.45 -20.79 -5.04
CA ALA A 317 19.72 -22.19 -5.43
C ALA A 317 18.67 -22.94 -6.29
N SER A 318 17.51 -22.35 -6.61
CA SER A 318 16.47 -22.94 -7.48
C SER A 318 16.13 -22.10 -8.72
N GLY A 319 16.72 -20.90 -8.85
CA GLY A 319 16.77 -20.10 -10.08
C GLY A 319 15.44 -19.65 -10.67
N VAL A 320 14.74 -18.70 -10.04
CA VAL A 320 14.66 -17.30 -10.52
C VAL A 320 14.21 -16.40 -9.35
N GLY A 321 15.08 -15.50 -8.88
CA GLY A 321 14.62 -14.29 -8.16
C GLY A 321 14.27 -13.27 -9.24
N PHE A 322 13.01 -12.84 -9.31
CA PHE A 322 12.49 -11.98 -10.39
C PHE A 322 12.51 -10.50 -10.02
N GLY A 323 12.94 -10.15 -8.80
CA GLY A 323 12.80 -8.80 -8.28
C GLY A 323 11.35 -8.46 -8.02
N VAL A 324 10.95 -7.24 -8.40
CA VAL A 324 9.58 -6.74 -8.33
C VAL A 324 9.01 -6.49 -9.72
N GLY A 325 7.86 -7.11 -10.01
CA GLY A 325 7.19 -6.90 -11.28
C GLY A 325 5.81 -7.52 -11.35
N ILE A 326 5.04 -7.10 -12.35
CA ILE A 326 3.74 -7.69 -12.64
C ILE A 326 3.91 -8.75 -13.71
N HIS A 327 3.61 -9.99 -13.34
CA HIS A 327 3.58 -11.12 -14.23
C HIS A 327 2.19 -11.29 -14.79
N ARG A 328 2.09 -11.50 -16.11
CA ARG A 328 0.90 -12.10 -16.70
C ARG A 328 0.82 -13.56 -16.28
N VAL A 329 -0.34 -14.04 -15.87
CA VAL A 329 -0.51 -15.46 -15.56
C VAL A 329 -1.03 -16.15 -16.81
N GLU A 330 -0.29 -17.14 -17.32
CA GLU A 330 -0.61 -17.87 -18.55
C GLU A 330 -0.60 -19.38 -18.26
N GLY A 331 -1.72 -20.07 -18.45
CA GLY A 331 -1.78 -21.53 -18.39
C GLY A 331 -1.36 -22.11 -17.03
N ASP A 332 -0.13 -22.66 -16.96
CA ASP A 332 0.47 -23.37 -15.81
C ASP A 332 1.45 -22.53 -14.96
N GLY A 333 1.53 -21.20 -15.15
CA GLY A 333 2.33 -20.37 -14.24
C GLY A 333 2.49 -18.88 -14.61
N LEU A 334 3.49 -18.26 -13.97
CA LEU A 334 3.88 -16.87 -14.19
C LEU A 334 4.58 -16.71 -15.55
N GLY A 335 3.97 -15.93 -16.44
CA GLY A 335 4.44 -15.60 -17.78
C GLY A 335 5.32 -14.36 -17.82
N SER A 336 5.13 -13.52 -18.85
CA SER A 336 5.93 -12.30 -19.06
C SER A 336 5.80 -11.31 -17.91
N VAL A 337 6.91 -10.67 -17.53
CA VAL A 337 6.98 -9.66 -16.48
C VAL A 337 7.07 -8.25 -17.07
N GLU A 338 6.25 -7.33 -16.55
CA GLU A 338 6.43 -5.88 -16.69
C GLU A 338 7.11 -5.35 -15.41
N PRO A 339 8.23 -4.60 -15.52
CA PRO A 339 8.90 -4.01 -14.36
C PRO A 339 7.97 -3.09 -13.56
N ALA A 340 8.09 -3.13 -12.24
CA ALA A 340 7.23 -2.38 -11.32
C ALA A 340 7.06 -0.89 -11.69
N GLY A 341 8.15 -0.21 -12.07
CA GLY A 341 8.09 1.21 -12.42
C GLY A 341 7.31 1.52 -13.69
N ARG A 342 7.29 0.61 -14.68
CA ARG A 342 6.44 0.78 -15.87
C ARG A 342 5.00 0.37 -15.65
N ALA A 343 4.78 -0.54 -14.71
CA ALA A 343 3.47 -0.98 -14.29
C ALA A 343 2.78 0.02 -13.33
N GLY A 344 3.44 1.13 -12.97
CA GLY A 344 2.90 2.11 -12.03
C GLY A 344 2.79 1.57 -10.60
N VAL A 345 3.57 0.54 -10.25
CA VAL A 345 3.55 -0.10 -8.94
C VAL A 345 4.58 0.54 -8.02
N LEU A 346 4.19 0.79 -6.77
CA LEU A 346 5.07 1.22 -5.70
C LEU A 346 4.70 0.51 -4.38
N ALA A 347 5.70 0.29 -3.53
CA ALA A 347 5.50 -0.11 -2.14
C ALA A 347 6.19 0.85 -1.16
N ALA A 348 5.51 1.21 -0.08
CA ALA A 348 6.03 2.03 1.01
C ALA A 348 5.82 1.35 2.38
N PRO A 349 6.78 1.45 3.32
CA PRO A 349 8.14 1.95 3.10
C PRO A 349 8.97 0.98 2.22
N THR A 350 10.10 1.47 1.68
CA THR A 350 11.03 0.66 0.86
C THR A 350 11.91 -0.28 1.68
N HIS A 351 12.00 -0.06 2.99
CA HIS A 351 12.78 -0.86 3.92
C HIS A 351 11.88 -1.81 4.73
N SER A 352 12.47 -2.55 5.66
CA SER A 352 11.75 -3.52 6.45
C SER A 352 10.67 -2.89 7.31
N SER A 353 9.50 -3.52 7.31
CA SER A 353 8.29 -3.09 8.02
C SER A 353 7.41 -4.29 8.28
N ASP A 354 6.47 -4.16 9.23
CA ASP A 354 5.39 -5.11 9.46
C ASP A 354 4.13 -4.79 8.63
N ARG A 355 4.11 -3.62 8.01
CA ARG A 355 3.01 -3.12 7.17
C ARG A 355 3.55 -2.42 5.93
N PHE A 356 2.85 -2.61 4.82
CA PHE A 356 3.20 -2.01 3.54
C PHE A 356 1.96 -1.41 2.87
N GLU A 357 2.13 -0.18 2.39
CA GLU A 357 1.24 0.43 1.41
C GLU A 357 1.70 0.03 0.02
N ILE A 358 0.80 -0.56 -0.76
CA ILE A 358 1.05 -0.96 -2.13
C ILE A 358 0.08 -0.19 -3.01
N ARG A 359 0.63 0.62 -3.89
CA ARG A 359 -0.11 1.46 -4.83
C ARG A 359 0.08 0.93 -6.24
N ILE A 360 -1.01 0.64 -6.92
CA ILE A 360 -1.04 0.12 -8.29
C ILE A 360 -1.80 1.13 -9.16
N GLU A 361 -1.14 1.63 -10.20
CA GLU A 361 -1.79 2.50 -11.20
C GLU A 361 -2.82 1.72 -12.03
N ARG A 362 -3.97 2.34 -12.26
CA ARG A 362 -5.08 1.78 -13.01
C ARG A 362 -4.92 2.05 -14.51
N GLY A 363 -5.60 1.27 -15.34
CA GLY A 363 -5.51 1.39 -16.80
C GLY A 363 -4.36 0.59 -17.45
N MET A 364 -3.60 -0.16 -16.65
CA MET A 364 -2.66 -1.15 -17.18
C MET A 364 -3.40 -2.38 -17.70
N VAL A 365 -2.99 -2.87 -18.88
CA VAL A 365 -3.53 -4.08 -19.50
C VAL A 365 -2.80 -5.32 -18.95
N LEU A 366 -3.55 -6.13 -18.19
CA LEU A 366 -3.07 -7.30 -17.45
C LEU A 366 -2.96 -8.56 -18.32
N GLY A 367 -3.68 -8.64 -19.45
CA GLY A 367 -3.65 -9.79 -20.37
C GLY A 367 -5.00 -9.94 -21.09
N ASP A 368 -5.05 -10.47 -22.33
CA ASP A 368 -6.29 -10.68 -23.13
C ASP A 368 -7.33 -9.53 -23.17
N GLY A 369 -6.90 -8.30 -22.88
CA GLY A 369 -7.77 -7.11 -22.78
C GLY A 369 -8.30 -6.81 -21.37
N ALA A 370 -8.05 -7.68 -20.40
CA ALA A 370 -8.32 -7.43 -18.99
C ALA A 370 -7.46 -6.29 -18.44
N SER A 371 -8.06 -5.46 -17.60
CA SER A 371 -7.43 -4.30 -16.97
C SER A 371 -8.12 -4.04 -15.63
N LEU A 372 -7.47 -3.28 -14.74
CA LEU A 372 -8.10 -2.77 -13.50
C LEU A 372 -9.06 -1.60 -13.77
N GLU A 373 -9.87 -1.72 -14.83
CA GLU A 373 -10.90 -0.77 -15.21
C GLU A 373 -12.29 -1.24 -14.73
N ALA A 374 -13.25 -0.31 -14.70
CA ALA A 374 -14.54 -0.49 -14.05
C ALA A 374 -15.54 -1.38 -14.81
N ASP A 375 -15.16 -1.97 -15.94
CA ASP A 375 -16.08 -2.71 -16.81
C ASP A 375 -16.70 -3.93 -16.10
N THR A 376 -16.01 -4.50 -15.10
CA THR A 376 -16.50 -5.59 -14.22
C THR A 376 -17.03 -5.08 -12.88
N GLY A 377 -16.62 -3.88 -12.47
CA GLY A 377 -17.01 -3.22 -11.21
C GLY A 377 -16.28 -3.72 -9.96
N PHE A 378 -15.50 -4.80 -10.05
CA PHE A 378 -14.70 -5.34 -8.96
C PHE A 378 -13.57 -6.25 -9.47
N ALA A 379 -12.54 -6.45 -8.66
CA ALA A 379 -11.49 -7.45 -8.86
C ALA A 379 -11.42 -8.40 -7.66
N ALA A 380 -11.18 -9.70 -7.90
CA ALA A 380 -10.88 -10.66 -6.86
C ALA A 380 -9.35 -10.73 -6.64
N VAL A 381 -8.93 -10.60 -5.39
CA VAL A 381 -7.51 -10.51 -5.02
C VAL A 381 -7.18 -11.55 -3.97
N THR A 382 -6.06 -12.24 -4.14
CA THR A 382 -5.49 -13.16 -3.16
C THR A 382 -4.05 -12.76 -2.85
N LEU A 383 -3.72 -12.60 -1.57
CA LEU A 383 -2.35 -12.42 -1.10
C LEU A 383 -1.74 -13.77 -0.78
N ARG A 384 -0.50 -14.00 -1.24
CA ARG A 384 0.23 -15.25 -0.99
C ARG A 384 1.62 -14.93 -0.50
N LEU A 385 2.03 -15.61 0.56
CA LEU A 385 3.40 -15.56 1.08
C LEU A 385 4.05 -16.93 0.82
N LEU A 386 5.12 -16.96 0.05
CA LEU A 386 5.83 -18.18 -0.31
C LEU A 386 7.24 -18.16 0.27
N GLY A 387 7.65 -19.25 0.91
CA GLY A 387 9.00 -19.47 1.39
C GLY A 387 9.79 -20.36 0.41
N PRO A 388 11.08 -20.61 0.69
CA PRO A 388 11.93 -21.43 -0.19
C PRO A 388 11.44 -22.89 -0.33
N GLU A 389 10.70 -23.38 0.66
CA GLU A 389 10.22 -24.76 0.74
C GLU A 389 8.73 -24.90 0.35
N GLY A 390 8.06 -23.81 -0.04
CA GLY A 390 6.64 -23.79 -0.43
C GLY A 390 5.84 -22.67 0.22
N PRO A 391 4.49 -22.69 0.08
CA PRO A 391 3.61 -21.69 0.65
C PRO A 391 3.76 -21.60 2.17
N LEU A 392 3.92 -20.38 2.67
CA LEU A 392 3.93 -20.06 4.09
C LEU A 392 2.53 -19.66 4.57
N ASP A 393 1.85 -18.84 3.77
CA ASP A 393 0.56 -18.26 4.14
C ASP A 393 -0.25 -17.75 2.94
N GLN A 394 -1.55 -17.57 3.11
CA GLN A 394 -2.45 -17.04 2.08
C GLN A 394 -3.70 -16.36 2.67
N LEU A 395 -3.99 -15.15 2.21
CA LEU A 395 -5.19 -14.39 2.57
C LEU A 395 -6.02 -14.06 1.32
N GLY A 396 -7.22 -14.63 1.22
CA GLY A 396 -8.18 -14.37 0.14
C GLY A 396 -8.81 -15.63 -0.46
N PRO A 397 -9.60 -15.49 -1.55
CA PRO A 397 -9.82 -14.25 -2.29
C PRO A 397 -10.71 -13.25 -1.53
N PHE A 398 -10.47 -11.95 -1.73
CA PHE A 398 -11.33 -10.86 -1.31
C PHE A 398 -11.59 -9.91 -2.47
N VAL A 399 -12.71 -9.18 -2.40
CA VAL A 399 -13.18 -8.36 -3.52
C VAL A 399 -12.81 -6.90 -3.30
N VAL A 400 -12.09 -6.32 -4.26
CA VAL A 400 -11.77 -4.89 -4.33
C VAL A 400 -12.76 -4.20 -5.29
N PRO A 401 -13.63 -3.30 -4.81
CA PRO A 401 -14.58 -2.60 -5.67
C PRO A 401 -13.85 -1.60 -6.57
N LEU A 402 -14.09 -1.68 -7.88
CA LEU A 402 -13.53 -0.75 -8.86
C LEU A 402 -14.54 0.34 -9.19
N VAL A 403 -14.11 1.60 -9.12
CA VAL A 403 -14.89 2.77 -9.57
C VAL A 403 -14.43 3.16 -10.99
N PRO A 404 -15.21 3.88 -11.82
CA PRO A 404 -14.70 4.38 -13.10
C PRO A 404 -13.37 5.12 -12.93
N ALA A 405 -12.38 4.82 -13.78
CA ALA A 405 -11.10 5.51 -13.76
C ALA A 405 -11.24 6.92 -14.36
N ALA A 406 -10.54 7.92 -13.81
CA ALA A 406 -10.32 9.16 -14.53
C ALA A 406 -9.27 8.92 -15.61
N ILE A 407 -9.53 9.45 -16.81
CA ILE A 407 -8.72 9.15 -17.99
C ILE A 407 -7.37 9.89 -17.94
N GLU A 408 -7.28 11.03 -17.25
CA GLU A 408 -6.04 11.83 -17.16
C GLU A 408 -5.94 12.53 -15.78
N PRO A 409 -4.76 12.55 -15.14
CA PRO A 409 -4.56 13.31 -13.91
C PRO A 409 -4.51 14.82 -14.18
N ASP A 410 -4.98 15.63 -13.22
CA ASP A 410 -4.81 17.08 -13.25
C ASP A 410 -3.33 17.45 -13.07
N LEU A 411 -2.66 17.85 -14.16
CA LEU A 411 -1.25 18.25 -14.13
C LEU A 411 -1.02 19.51 -13.29
N LEU A 412 0.14 19.58 -12.64
CA LEU A 412 0.54 20.67 -11.75
C LEU A 412 0.80 21.97 -12.53
N GLY A 413 0.34 23.08 -11.97
CA GLY A 413 0.62 24.43 -12.45
C GLY A 413 1.93 25.00 -11.88
N GLN A 414 2.23 26.26 -12.26
CA GLN A 414 3.43 26.98 -11.82
C GLN A 414 3.47 27.18 -10.29
N GLU A 415 2.31 27.25 -9.64
CA GLU A 415 2.16 27.46 -8.19
C GLU A 415 2.82 26.37 -7.34
N ALA A 416 2.97 25.16 -7.89
CA ALA A 416 3.68 24.06 -7.23
C ALA A 416 5.18 24.38 -7.04
N LEU A 417 5.75 25.22 -7.92
CA LEU A 417 7.15 25.65 -7.87
C LEU A 417 7.37 26.99 -7.16
N ASP A 418 6.31 27.76 -6.91
CA ASP A 418 6.42 29.08 -6.28
C ASP A 418 7.04 29.01 -4.88
N ARG A 419 7.97 29.93 -4.59
CA ARG A 419 8.55 30.11 -3.24
C ARG A 419 8.40 31.55 -2.75
N GLY A 420 8.41 31.70 -1.43
CA GLY A 420 8.45 33.01 -0.77
C GLY A 420 9.83 33.67 -0.88
N PRO A 421 9.91 35.01 -0.78
CA PRO A 421 11.17 35.75 -0.92
C PRO A 421 12.14 35.58 0.26
N ASP A 422 11.68 35.00 1.37
CA ASP A 422 12.44 34.71 2.60
C ASP A 422 12.80 33.22 2.74
N GLN A 423 12.63 32.45 1.66
CA GLN A 423 12.84 31.00 1.67
C GLN A 423 14.15 30.64 0.97
N LEU A 424 14.90 29.76 1.60
CA LEU A 424 16.09 29.12 1.02
C LEU A 424 15.68 27.78 0.40
N ARG A 425 15.75 27.67 -0.92
CA ARG A 425 15.48 26.43 -1.64
C ARG A 425 16.74 25.57 -1.72
N VAL A 426 16.64 24.38 -1.14
CA VAL A 426 17.66 23.36 -1.18
C VAL A 426 17.18 22.24 -2.10
N VAL A 427 18.02 21.84 -3.06
CA VAL A 427 17.75 20.70 -3.94
C VAL A 427 18.77 19.61 -3.67
N ALA A 428 18.32 18.43 -3.26
CA ALA A 428 19.14 17.23 -3.18
C ALA A 428 18.85 16.33 -4.39
N TRP A 429 19.89 15.87 -5.07
CA TRP A 429 19.72 15.08 -6.29
C TRP A 429 20.91 14.15 -6.57
N ASN A 430 20.66 12.84 -6.60
CA ASN A 430 21.57 11.85 -7.17
C ASN A 430 21.66 12.05 -8.70
N VAL A 431 22.86 12.38 -9.18
CA VAL A 431 23.08 12.70 -10.60
C VAL A 431 23.45 11.51 -11.46
N SER A 432 23.39 10.29 -10.92
CA SER A 432 23.74 9.02 -11.56
C SER A 432 25.09 9.10 -12.26
N SER A 433 26.14 8.57 -11.66
CA SER A 433 27.54 8.75 -12.11
C SER A 433 27.75 8.52 -13.62
N GLY A 434 27.01 7.58 -14.21
CA GLY A 434 27.03 7.28 -15.64
C GLY A 434 26.30 8.28 -16.55
N GLN A 435 25.36 9.07 -16.02
CA GLN A 435 24.56 10.06 -16.74
C GLN A 435 25.10 11.48 -16.61
N PHE A 436 25.77 11.85 -15.51
CA PHE A 436 26.20 13.23 -15.24
C PHE A 436 26.82 13.93 -16.46
N HIS A 437 27.86 13.35 -17.05
CA HIS A 437 28.51 13.90 -18.26
C HIS A 437 27.68 13.73 -19.54
N ARG A 438 26.84 12.69 -19.62
CA ARG A 438 26.05 12.38 -20.83
C ARG A 438 24.82 13.26 -20.96
N ARG A 439 24.28 13.72 -19.84
CA ARG A 439 23.04 14.47 -19.70
C ARG A 439 23.25 15.84 -19.05
N GLU A 440 24.48 16.35 -19.03
CA GLU A 440 24.88 17.62 -18.43
C GLU A 440 23.87 18.76 -18.71
N ALA A 441 23.52 18.98 -19.98
CA ALA A 441 22.59 20.05 -20.34
C ALA A 441 21.16 19.85 -19.79
N ALA A 442 20.73 18.61 -19.56
CA ALA A 442 19.44 18.32 -18.95
C ALA A 442 19.46 18.59 -17.45
N PHE A 443 20.52 18.16 -16.74
CA PHE A 443 20.76 18.54 -15.34
C PHE A 443 20.76 20.06 -15.17
N GLN A 444 21.48 20.79 -16.03
CA GLN A 444 21.52 22.25 -16.03
C GLN A 444 20.12 22.88 -16.14
N ARG A 445 19.32 22.43 -17.11
CA ARG A 445 17.95 22.95 -17.29
C ARG A 445 17.05 22.68 -16.09
N VAL A 446 17.10 21.46 -15.52
CA VAL A 446 16.28 21.12 -14.35
C VAL A 446 16.69 21.96 -13.14
N LEU A 447 18.00 22.09 -12.86
CA LEU A 447 18.48 22.93 -11.76
C LEU A 447 18.10 24.41 -11.93
N ALA A 448 18.14 24.92 -13.16
CA ALA A 448 17.71 26.28 -13.49
C ALA A 448 16.20 26.47 -13.26
N ALA A 449 15.39 25.53 -13.75
CA ALA A 449 13.93 25.55 -13.59
C ALA A 449 13.51 25.53 -12.11
N LEU A 450 14.25 24.81 -11.26
CA LEU A 450 14.01 24.78 -9.81
C LEU A 450 14.46 26.05 -9.10
N SER A 451 15.33 26.85 -9.72
CA SER A 451 15.93 28.07 -9.15
C SER A 451 16.52 27.82 -7.75
N ALA A 452 17.35 26.77 -7.64
CA ALA A 452 17.94 26.35 -6.37
C ALA A 452 18.92 27.38 -5.81
N ASP A 453 18.87 27.63 -4.50
CA ASP A 453 19.87 28.45 -3.81
C ASP A 453 21.07 27.62 -3.37
N VAL A 454 20.80 26.39 -2.90
CA VAL A 454 21.79 25.40 -2.50
C VAL A 454 21.46 24.08 -3.20
N VAL A 455 22.48 23.43 -3.74
CA VAL A 455 22.36 22.12 -4.39
C VAL A 455 23.27 21.12 -3.67
N LEU A 456 22.71 19.97 -3.36
CA LEU A 456 23.39 18.81 -2.79
C LEU A 456 23.37 17.72 -3.86
N LEU A 457 24.53 17.44 -4.47
CA LEU A 457 24.66 16.39 -5.46
C LEU A 457 25.39 15.20 -4.85
N ASP A 458 24.89 14.02 -5.14
CA ASP A 458 25.57 12.76 -4.89
C ASP A 458 25.74 11.97 -6.19
N GLU A 459 26.55 10.91 -6.16
CA GLU A 459 27.04 10.21 -7.35
C GLU A 459 27.82 11.05 -8.40
N VAL A 460 28.39 12.18 -8.02
CA VAL A 460 29.28 12.95 -8.90
C VAL A 460 30.49 12.07 -9.28
N PRO A 461 30.78 11.86 -10.58
CA PRO A 461 31.76 10.86 -10.98
C PRO A 461 33.18 11.22 -10.51
N ALA A 462 33.98 10.18 -10.24
CA ALA A 462 35.38 10.30 -9.80
C ALA A 462 36.25 11.17 -10.73
N ASP A 463 35.93 11.20 -12.02
CA ASP A 463 36.66 11.94 -13.05
C ASP A 463 36.18 13.39 -13.23
N ALA A 464 35.16 13.85 -12.49
CA ALA A 464 34.74 15.25 -12.50
C ALA A 464 35.91 16.16 -12.07
N THR A 465 36.23 17.14 -12.91
CA THR A 465 37.32 18.09 -12.71
C THR A 465 36.78 19.46 -12.27
N ALA A 466 37.64 20.30 -11.68
CA ALA A 466 37.25 21.66 -11.31
C ALA A 466 36.74 22.46 -12.52
N ASP A 467 37.49 22.46 -13.63
CA ASP A 467 37.08 23.13 -14.88
C ASP A 467 35.75 22.58 -15.43
N GLY A 468 35.51 21.27 -15.29
CA GLY A 468 34.27 20.63 -15.71
C GLY A 468 33.07 21.03 -14.84
N LEU A 469 33.27 21.13 -13.52
CA LEU A 469 32.24 21.60 -12.59
C LEU A 469 31.95 23.09 -12.77
N ASP A 470 32.99 23.91 -12.98
CA ASP A 470 32.82 25.33 -13.31
C ASP A 470 32.01 25.50 -14.60
N ALA A 471 32.29 24.70 -15.63
CA ALA A 471 31.50 24.69 -16.87
C ALA A 471 30.07 24.21 -16.64
N PHE A 472 29.90 23.13 -15.87
CA PHE A 472 28.59 22.57 -15.52
C PHE A 472 27.71 23.64 -14.86
N PHE A 473 28.19 24.28 -13.79
CA PHE A 473 27.40 25.27 -13.06
C PHE A 473 27.22 26.58 -13.81
N SER A 474 28.19 26.99 -14.64
CA SER A 474 28.02 28.15 -15.53
C SER A 474 26.90 27.95 -16.56
N GLY A 475 26.52 26.69 -16.85
CA GLY A 475 25.42 26.36 -17.74
C GLY A 475 24.04 26.29 -17.08
N VAL A 476 23.96 26.32 -15.73
CA VAL A 476 22.68 26.29 -15.00
C VAL A 476 21.96 27.64 -15.16
N GLU A 477 22.58 28.73 -14.72
CA GLU A 477 22.04 30.09 -14.84
C GLU A 477 23.20 31.09 -14.94
N GLU A 478 22.93 32.37 -15.29
CA GLU A 478 23.96 33.44 -15.30
C GLU A 478 24.50 33.81 -13.88
N ALA A 479 24.26 32.98 -12.86
CA ALA A 479 24.72 33.18 -11.50
C ALA A 479 26.16 32.68 -11.28
N GLU A 480 26.91 33.36 -10.41
CA GLU A 480 28.24 32.90 -9.99
C GLU A 480 28.10 31.80 -8.93
N TRP A 481 28.03 30.54 -9.38
CA TRP A 481 28.02 29.38 -8.50
C TRP A 481 29.37 29.18 -7.81
N GLN A 482 29.32 28.85 -6.52
CA GLN A 482 30.44 28.32 -5.76
C GLN A 482 30.13 26.88 -5.37
N TRP A 483 31.15 26.02 -5.33
CA TRP A 483 30.97 24.61 -5.01
C TRP A 483 32.11 24.05 -4.16
N TRP A 484 31.81 22.97 -3.44
CA TRP A 484 32.73 22.18 -2.65
C TRP A 484 32.50 20.70 -2.95
N LEU A 485 33.52 20.05 -3.51
CA LEU A 485 33.50 18.65 -3.90
C LEU A 485 34.27 17.80 -2.88
N ALA A 486 33.74 16.62 -2.56
CA ALA A 486 34.42 15.67 -1.70
C ALA A 486 35.81 15.25 -2.24
N GLU A 487 36.78 15.12 -1.34
CA GLU A 487 38.04 14.41 -1.59
C GLU A 487 37.89 12.89 -1.39
N GLY A 488 36.87 12.46 -0.62
CA GLY A 488 36.47 11.07 -0.40
C GLY A 488 35.37 10.56 -1.35
N GLY A 489 34.84 9.36 -1.09
CA GLY A 489 33.75 8.71 -1.86
C GLY A 489 34.19 7.73 -2.95
N GLY A 490 35.48 7.72 -3.31
CA GLY A 490 36.00 6.80 -4.31
C GLY A 490 35.50 7.10 -5.72
N VAL A 491 34.64 6.26 -6.27
CA VAL A 491 34.18 6.37 -7.69
C VAL A 491 32.94 7.26 -7.88
N GLN A 492 32.21 7.51 -6.80
CA GLN A 492 31.02 8.35 -6.71
C GLN A 492 31.25 9.30 -5.54
N ARG A 493 31.23 10.60 -5.81
CA ARG A 493 31.54 11.65 -4.83
C ARG A 493 30.32 12.52 -4.61
N THR A 494 30.36 13.30 -3.54
CA THR A 494 29.31 14.24 -3.21
C THR A 494 29.79 15.68 -3.28
N LEU A 495 28.86 16.62 -3.52
CA LEU A 495 29.15 18.01 -3.78
C LEU A 495 28.07 18.93 -3.19
N VAL A 496 28.52 20.03 -2.57
CA VAL A 496 27.65 21.15 -2.19
C VAL A 496 27.91 22.31 -3.12
N ALA A 497 26.86 22.91 -3.68
CA ALA A 497 26.97 24.14 -4.46
C ALA A 497 25.94 25.18 -4.01
N SER A 498 26.24 26.45 -4.26
CA SER A 498 25.31 27.56 -4.04
C SER A 498 25.55 28.69 -5.02
N SER A 499 24.46 29.28 -5.50
CA SER A 499 24.45 30.42 -6.43
C SER A 499 24.29 31.76 -5.72
N THR A 500 23.81 31.75 -4.48
CA THR A 500 23.38 32.95 -3.75
C THR A 500 24.26 33.25 -2.53
N HIS A 501 24.98 32.26 -2.03
CA HIS A 501 25.79 32.35 -0.82
C HIS A 501 27.19 31.77 -1.03
N ALA A 502 28.15 32.26 -0.23
CA ALA A 502 29.51 31.73 -0.26
C ALA A 502 29.57 30.32 0.32
N VAL A 503 30.29 29.43 -0.36
CA VAL A 503 30.48 28.04 0.08
C VAL A 503 31.85 27.91 0.75
N GLN A 504 31.85 27.47 2.02
CA GLN A 504 33.07 27.21 2.78
C GLN A 504 33.14 25.74 3.17
N GLY A 505 33.91 24.94 2.42
CA GLY A 505 34.15 23.54 2.76
C GLY A 505 34.62 23.35 4.20
N GLU A 506 34.09 22.35 4.91
CA GLU A 506 34.57 21.92 6.22
C GLU A 506 35.73 20.92 6.01
N PRO A 507 37.00 21.30 6.27
CA PRO A 507 38.13 20.45 5.91
C PRO A 507 38.14 19.10 6.63
N SER A 508 37.54 19.01 7.82
CA SER A 508 37.41 17.73 8.54
C SER A 508 36.39 16.77 7.92
N LEU A 509 35.57 17.25 6.99
CA LEU A 509 34.63 16.46 6.20
C LEU A 509 35.03 16.41 4.71
N ALA A 510 36.23 16.87 4.32
CA ALA A 510 36.70 16.78 2.94
C ALA A 510 36.82 15.31 2.50
N LYS A 511 37.33 14.46 3.40
CA LYS A 511 37.36 13.00 3.29
C LYS A 511 37.08 12.41 4.67
N ILE A 512 36.11 11.50 4.77
CA ILE A 512 35.71 10.85 6.02
C ILE A 512 36.21 9.41 5.97
N ASP A 513 37.26 9.13 6.74
CA ASP A 513 37.83 7.79 6.87
C ASP A 513 37.09 6.97 7.94
N TYR A 514 37.02 5.66 7.75
CA TYR A 514 36.45 4.73 8.73
C TYR A 514 37.37 4.62 9.97
N PRO A 515 36.81 4.52 11.19
CA PRO A 515 37.59 4.26 12.39
C PRO A 515 38.42 2.97 12.27
N PRO A 516 39.64 2.93 12.84
CA PRO A 516 40.48 1.73 12.79
C PRO A 516 39.74 0.48 13.31
N GLY A 517 39.72 -0.59 12.52
CA GLY A 517 39.05 -1.84 12.88
C GLY A 517 37.57 -1.91 12.52
N ALA A 518 36.94 -0.81 12.08
CA ALA A 518 35.50 -0.78 11.80
C ALA A 518 35.13 -1.66 10.60
N LEU A 519 35.88 -1.55 9.50
CA LEU A 519 35.67 -2.38 8.31
C LEU A 519 36.02 -3.84 8.56
N GLU A 520 37.07 -4.13 9.33
CA GLU A 520 37.40 -5.50 9.75
C GLU A 520 36.31 -6.11 10.64
N GLY A 521 35.73 -5.32 11.54
CA GLY A 521 34.58 -5.70 12.35
C GLY A 521 33.38 -6.05 11.48
N TRP A 522 33.01 -5.16 10.56
CA TRP A 522 31.94 -5.41 9.59
C TRP A 522 32.18 -6.66 8.73
N ILE A 523 33.41 -6.88 8.25
CA ILE A 523 33.77 -8.11 7.52
C ILE A 523 33.57 -9.36 8.38
N SER A 524 33.80 -9.29 9.69
CA SER A 524 33.64 -10.46 10.57
C SER A 524 32.19 -10.83 10.85
N GLU A 525 31.25 -9.92 10.58
CA GLU A 525 29.81 -10.06 10.82
C GLU A 525 29.03 -10.44 9.55
N THR A 526 29.69 -10.49 8.38
CA THR A 526 29.05 -10.82 7.10
C THR A 526 29.16 -12.31 6.75
N ASP A 527 28.08 -12.87 6.20
CA ASP A 527 28.08 -14.21 5.61
C ASP A 527 28.67 -14.24 4.19
N SER A 528 28.89 -13.08 3.55
CA SER A 528 29.45 -12.97 2.18
C SER A 528 30.85 -12.34 2.19
N ALA A 529 31.85 -13.19 2.42
CA ALA A 529 33.25 -12.75 2.55
C ALA A 529 33.81 -12.10 1.27
N GLU A 530 33.43 -12.56 0.08
CA GLU A 530 33.94 -12.00 -1.19
C GLU A 530 33.44 -10.58 -1.44
N PHE A 531 32.12 -10.37 -1.33
CA PHE A 531 31.52 -9.04 -1.43
C PHE A 531 32.13 -8.10 -0.39
N ALA A 532 32.19 -8.53 0.87
CA ALA A 532 32.67 -7.68 1.95
C ALA A 532 34.14 -7.31 1.81
N LEU A 533 35.02 -8.24 1.41
CA LEU A 533 36.44 -7.95 1.18
C LEU A 533 36.64 -6.97 0.02
N SER A 534 35.91 -7.14 -1.08
CA SER A 534 35.99 -6.24 -2.24
C SER A 534 35.51 -4.84 -1.88
N ARG A 535 34.34 -4.75 -1.24
CA ARG A 535 33.73 -3.47 -0.86
C ARG A 535 34.55 -2.76 0.21
N ALA A 536 35.03 -3.46 1.25
CA ALA A 536 35.89 -2.87 2.27
C ALA A 536 37.19 -2.27 1.68
N ALA A 537 37.77 -2.88 0.64
CA ALA A 537 38.94 -2.32 -0.01
C ALA A 537 38.65 -1.00 -0.74
N LEU A 538 37.47 -0.87 -1.35
CA LEU A 538 37.00 0.38 -1.95
C LEU A 538 36.76 1.44 -0.88
N GLU A 539 36.03 1.10 0.18
CA GLU A 539 35.72 1.98 1.31
C GLU A 539 36.99 2.47 2.03
N ALA A 540 37.95 1.58 2.28
CA ALA A 540 39.21 1.92 2.95
C ALA A 540 40.09 2.87 2.11
N GLY A 541 40.04 2.75 0.78
CA GLY A 541 40.79 3.63 -0.13
C GLY A 541 40.10 4.97 -0.35
N GLY A 542 38.79 4.92 -0.62
CA GLY A 542 37.97 6.06 -1.01
C GLY A 542 37.47 6.90 0.16
N GLY A 543 37.29 6.32 1.35
CA GLY A 543 36.50 6.93 2.42
C GLY A 543 35.01 6.99 2.06
N LEU A 544 34.21 7.39 3.04
CA LEU A 544 32.75 7.48 2.90
C LEU A 544 32.36 8.53 1.83
N SER A 545 31.33 8.23 1.03
CA SER A 545 30.77 9.16 0.03
C SER A 545 29.89 10.22 0.71
N ALA A 546 30.53 11.18 1.34
CA ALA A 546 29.91 12.36 1.93
C ALA A 546 30.94 13.48 2.09
N THR A 547 30.47 14.72 2.11
CA THR A 547 31.28 15.87 2.49
C THR A 547 30.44 16.91 3.21
N GLY A 548 31.03 18.01 3.68
CA GLY A 548 30.29 19.06 4.34
C GLY A 548 30.81 20.45 3.97
N ALA A 549 29.89 21.39 3.75
CA ALA A 549 30.22 22.78 3.54
C ALA A 549 29.32 23.70 4.37
N TRP A 550 29.93 24.77 4.88
CA TRP A 550 29.25 25.84 5.61
C TRP A 550 28.74 26.89 4.63
N ILE A 551 27.48 27.26 4.82
CA ILE A 551 26.82 28.38 4.15
C ILE A 551 26.13 29.23 5.22
N ASP A 552 26.38 30.54 5.21
CA ASP A 552 25.71 31.47 6.13
C ASP A 552 24.38 31.94 5.51
N VAL A 553 23.25 31.51 6.07
CA VAL A 553 21.90 31.88 5.63
C VAL A 553 21.30 32.83 6.66
N ASP A 554 21.02 34.08 6.28
CA ASP A 554 20.54 35.14 7.19
C ASP A 554 21.37 35.30 8.48
N SER A 555 22.70 35.14 8.38
CA SER A 555 23.65 35.14 9.52
C SER A 555 23.63 33.88 10.40
N THR A 556 22.81 32.89 10.07
CA THR A 556 22.84 31.56 10.68
C THR A 556 23.78 30.66 9.88
N PRO A 557 24.90 30.17 10.46
CA PRO A 557 25.73 29.19 9.79
C PRO A 557 24.98 27.87 9.71
N VAL A 558 24.85 27.31 8.50
CA VAL A 558 24.24 26.02 8.23
C VAL A 558 25.28 25.10 7.61
N LEU A 559 25.44 23.90 8.17
CA LEU A 559 26.25 22.84 7.57
C LEU A 559 25.37 22.03 6.62
N PHE A 560 25.73 22.00 5.35
CA PHE A 560 25.11 21.16 4.33
C PHE A 560 25.98 19.93 4.08
N VAL A 561 25.38 18.74 4.13
CA VAL A 561 26.09 17.45 4.09
C VAL A 561 25.42 16.51 3.09
N PRO A 562 25.86 16.48 1.82
CA PRO A 562 25.42 15.49 0.87
C PRO A 562 26.00 14.12 1.20
N LEU A 563 25.26 13.05 0.90
CA LEU A 563 25.67 11.68 1.19
C LEU A 563 25.13 10.70 0.14
N ASP A 564 25.85 9.59 -0.04
CA ASP A 564 25.43 8.43 -0.83
C ASP A 564 25.92 7.16 -0.12
N PHE A 565 24.98 6.32 0.31
CA PHE A 565 25.25 5.09 1.06
C PHE A 565 25.15 3.83 0.20
N GLN A 566 25.74 2.76 0.71
CA GLN A 566 25.80 1.46 0.05
C GLN A 566 24.44 0.99 -0.48
N SER A 567 24.34 0.84 -1.80
CA SER A 567 23.14 0.35 -2.48
C SER A 567 22.82 -1.13 -2.27
N ALA A 568 21.58 -1.50 -2.60
CA ALA A 568 21.04 -2.85 -2.57
C ALA A 568 21.05 -3.53 -1.19
N GLY A 569 20.69 -4.81 -1.17
CA GLY A 569 20.60 -5.64 0.03
C GLY A 569 19.18 -5.74 0.58
N TYR A 570 19.08 -6.26 1.79
CA TYR A 570 17.86 -6.50 2.55
C TYR A 570 18.19 -6.40 4.05
N ASP A 571 17.21 -6.39 4.94
CA ASP A 571 17.46 -6.24 6.38
C ASP A 571 18.47 -7.27 6.90
N GLY A 572 19.55 -6.77 7.49
CA GLY A 572 20.61 -7.60 8.04
C GLY A 572 21.60 -8.16 7.02
N SER A 573 21.43 -7.86 5.72
CA SER A 573 22.41 -8.21 4.71
C SER A 573 23.73 -7.44 4.91
N PRO A 574 24.84 -7.90 4.30
CA PRO A 574 26.13 -7.20 4.39
C PRO A 574 26.07 -5.74 3.95
N GLN A 575 25.26 -5.44 2.92
CA GLN A 575 25.00 -4.10 2.43
C GLN A 575 24.30 -3.24 3.48
N ASP A 576 23.23 -3.76 4.11
CA ASP A 576 22.47 -3.05 5.14
C ASP A 576 23.35 -2.76 6.38
N ARG A 577 24.17 -3.73 6.80
CA ARG A 577 25.16 -3.52 7.86
C ARG A 577 26.23 -2.50 7.50
N LEU A 578 26.62 -2.42 6.23
CA LEU A 578 27.54 -1.37 5.79
C LEU A 578 26.87 0.01 5.83
N ARG A 579 25.59 0.12 5.44
CA ARG A 579 24.81 1.36 5.56
C ARG A 579 24.71 1.81 7.02
N GLU A 580 24.45 0.89 7.96
CA GLU A 580 24.45 1.19 9.41
C GLU A 580 25.81 1.75 9.87
N LEU A 581 26.92 1.12 9.44
CA LEU A 581 28.27 1.60 9.74
C LEU A 581 28.52 2.99 9.13
N GLN A 582 28.18 3.19 7.87
CA GLN A 582 28.32 4.47 7.16
C GLN A 582 27.55 5.58 7.87
N ALA A 583 26.28 5.34 8.21
CA ALA A 583 25.44 6.28 8.96
C ALA A 583 26.07 6.65 10.31
N GLY A 584 26.55 5.66 11.07
CA GLY A 584 27.22 5.90 12.35
C GLY A 584 28.50 6.73 12.22
N VAL A 585 29.36 6.42 11.24
CA VAL A 585 30.61 7.14 10.97
C VAL A 585 30.34 8.59 10.56
N LEU A 586 29.38 8.80 9.65
CA LEU A 586 29.00 10.15 9.20
C LEU A 586 28.42 10.97 10.35
N ARG A 587 27.50 10.40 11.13
CA ARG A 587 26.92 11.05 12.31
C ARG A 587 28.00 11.48 13.29
N GLU A 588 28.97 10.62 13.61
CA GLU A 588 30.06 10.96 14.53
C GLU A 588 30.96 12.07 14.01
N ALA A 589 31.31 12.05 12.72
CA ALA A 589 32.09 13.10 12.10
C ALA A 589 31.36 14.46 12.16
N VAL A 590 30.07 14.48 11.83
CA VAL A 590 29.23 15.68 11.89
C VAL A 590 29.02 16.16 13.33
N ALA A 591 28.83 15.26 14.29
CA ALA A 591 28.72 15.60 15.70
C ALA A 591 29.96 16.35 16.23
N GLN A 592 31.17 15.92 15.82
CA GLN A 592 32.42 16.60 16.18
C GLN A 592 32.50 18.01 15.57
N VAL A 593 32.00 18.18 14.35
CA VAL A 593 31.93 19.48 13.68
C VAL A 593 30.94 20.41 14.40
N LEU A 594 29.73 19.93 14.70
CA LEU A 594 28.68 20.68 15.38
C LEU A 594 29.00 21.00 16.84
N ALA A 595 29.79 20.16 17.53
CA ALA A 595 30.26 20.47 18.89
C ALA A 595 31.04 21.80 18.97
N ARG A 596 31.65 22.23 17.86
CA ARG A 596 32.35 23.52 17.73
C ARG A 596 31.39 24.68 17.41
N ARG A 597 30.18 24.39 16.93
CA ARG A 597 29.14 25.36 16.56
C ARG A 597 27.74 24.89 16.99
N PRO A 598 27.46 24.80 18.30
CA PRO A 598 26.26 24.13 18.81
C PRO A 598 24.94 24.83 18.43
N GLY A 599 24.97 26.09 17.98
CA GLY A 599 23.79 26.82 17.49
C GLY A 599 23.61 26.81 15.96
N ALA A 600 24.49 26.12 15.21
CA ALA A 600 24.40 26.06 13.76
C ALA A 600 23.22 25.20 13.27
N GLY A 601 22.72 25.52 12.08
CA GLY A 601 21.85 24.61 11.34
C GLY A 601 22.63 23.42 10.77
N LEU A 602 21.91 22.35 10.45
CA LEU A 602 22.43 21.18 9.74
C LEU A 602 21.36 20.70 8.77
N VAL A 603 21.78 20.33 7.56
CA VAL A 603 20.97 19.64 6.55
C VAL A 603 21.81 18.50 5.98
N PHE A 604 21.36 17.27 6.18
CA PHE A 604 21.74 16.12 5.36
C PHE A 604 20.81 16.04 4.15
N GLY A 605 21.33 15.64 2.99
CA GLY A 605 20.52 15.41 1.79
C GLY A 605 21.20 14.47 0.81
N GLY A 606 20.51 13.43 0.36
CA GLY A 606 21.05 12.51 -0.66
C GLY A 606 20.52 11.09 -0.50
N ASP A 607 21.13 10.17 -1.23
CA ASP A 607 20.70 8.78 -1.35
C ASP A 607 21.15 7.90 -0.16
N LEU A 608 20.20 7.50 0.68
CA LEU A 608 20.44 6.56 1.78
C LEU A 608 20.38 5.10 1.35
N ASN A 609 19.87 4.83 0.14
CA ASN A 609 19.64 3.49 -0.39
C ASN A 609 18.87 2.60 0.61
N LEU A 610 17.82 3.16 1.22
CA LEU A 610 17.10 2.56 2.36
C LEU A 610 16.15 1.43 1.91
N VAL A 611 16.72 0.33 1.45
CA VAL A 611 16.02 -0.88 0.95
C VAL A 611 16.17 -2.10 1.87
N GLY A 612 16.93 -1.97 2.96
CA GLY A 612 17.17 -3.01 3.97
C GLY A 612 16.35 -2.77 5.23
N SER A 613 17.00 -2.39 6.33
CA SER A 613 16.34 -1.95 7.56
C SER A 613 16.19 -0.43 7.64
N GLY A 614 15.34 0.06 8.54
CA GLY A 614 15.26 1.50 8.88
C GLY A 614 16.42 2.02 9.74
N ARG A 615 17.27 1.12 10.26
CA ARG A 615 18.36 1.44 11.21
C ARG A 615 19.39 2.45 10.68
N PRO A 616 19.78 2.46 9.39
CA PRO A 616 20.70 3.49 8.87
C PRO A 616 20.15 4.92 9.03
N LEU A 617 18.87 5.14 8.76
CA LEU A 617 18.24 6.47 8.93
C LEU A 617 18.22 6.85 10.41
N GLU A 618 17.76 5.95 11.29
CA GLU A 618 17.76 6.15 12.75
C GLU A 618 19.16 6.49 13.27
N ALA A 619 20.18 5.74 12.82
CA ALA A 619 21.56 5.94 13.21
C ALA A 619 22.14 7.27 12.69
N LEU A 620 21.71 7.76 11.52
CA LEU A 620 22.18 9.02 10.96
C LEU A 620 21.63 10.23 11.72
N ILE A 621 20.33 10.20 12.07
CA ILE A 621 19.63 11.35 12.66
C ILE A 621 19.82 11.47 14.18
N ALA A 622 20.29 10.41 14.83
CA ALA A 622 20.29 10.28 16.29
C ALA A 622 21.06 11.41 17.01
N GLY A 623 20.36 12.17 17.86
CA GLY A 623 20.94 13.10 18.82
C GLY A 623 21.74 14.29 18.28
N LEU A 624 21.53 14.67 17.01
CA LEU A 624 22.19 15.82 16.37
C LEU A 624 21.43 17.16 16.53
N GLY A 625 20.27 17.15 17.18
CA GLY A 625 19.45 18.31 17.50
C GLY A 625 20.14 19.32 18.45
N PRO A 626 19.65 20.58 18.56
CA PRO A 626 20.17 21.60 19.48
C PRO A 626 20.18 21.17 20.95
N LEU A 627 19.27 20.30 21.35
CA LEU A 627 19.10 19.80 22.71
C LEU A 627 19.44 18.31 22.83
N GLY A 628 20.03 17.72 21.78
CA GLY A 628 20.35 16.29 21.71
C GLY A 628 19.17 15.40 21.33
N GLU A 629 18.09 15.98 20.79
CA GLU A 629 17.02 15.26 20.10
C GLU A 629 17.47 14.80 18.70
N ASP A 630 16.68 13.93 18.08
CA ASP A 630 16.94 13.47 16.72
C ASP A 630 16.59 14.55 15.69
N LEU A 631 17.25 14.49 14.53
CA LEU A 631 16.91 15.39 13.42
C LEU A 631 15.48 15.12 12.92
N ARG A 632 14.86 16.17 12.38
CA ARG A 632 13.61 16.03 11.64
C ARG A 632 13.91 15.56 10.23
N VAL A 633 13.09 14.68 9.70
CA VAL A 633 13.15 14.24 8.30
C VAL A 633 12.08 15.00 7.53
N ALA A 634 12.43 15.60 6.40
CA ALA A 634 11.45 16.23 5.51
C ALA A 634 10.61 15.16 4.81
N GLU A 635 9.36 15.48 4.49
CA GLU A 635 8.42 14.61 3.78
C GLU A 635 8.08 15.24 2.43
N PRO A 636 8.98 15.12 1.43
CA PRO A 636 8.77 15.72 0.12
C PRO A 636 7.70 14.95 -0.65
N LEU A 637 6.48 15.50 -0.70
CA LEU A 637 5.38 14.87 -1.42
C LEU A 637 5.64 14.86 -2.93
N ASN A 638 5.30 13.75 -3.59
CA ASN A 638 5.12 13.67 -5.02
C ASN A 638 3.60 13.65 -5.33
N PRO A 639 2.96 14.81 -5.60
CA PRO A 639 1.51 14.92 -5.49
C PRO A 639 0.69 14.07 -6.44
N LEU A 640 1.15 13.92 -7.69
CA LEU A 640 0.43 13.09 -8.67
C LEU A 640 0.71 11.60 -8.48
N ASP A 641 1.91 11.24 -8.02
CA ASP A 641 2.26 9.87 -7.66
C ASP A 641 1.60 9.44 -6.33
N ARG A 642 1.16 10.42 -5.51
CA ARG A 642 0.66 10.21 -4.14
C ARG A 642 1.61 9.38 -3.30
N SER A 643 2.89 9.75 -3.33
CA SER A 643 3.95 9.02 -2.63
C SER A 643 5.07 9.97 -2.18
N LEU A 644 6.09 9.39 -1.53
CA LEU A 644 7.39 10.02 -1.30
C LEU A 644 8.49 9.46 -2.21
N ALA A 645 8.14 8.85 -3.35
CA ALA A 645 9.10 8.21 -4.24
C ALA A 645 10.11 9.21 -4.80
N THR A 646 11.39 8.89 -4.67
CA THR A 646 12.49 9.70 -5.21
C THR A 646 13.33 8.93 -6.21
N TRP A 647 13.20 7.60 -6.24
CA TRP A 647 13.85 6.72 -7.20
C TRP A 647 12.82 5.94 -7.99
N ARG A 648 13.08 5.79 -9.29
CA ARG A 648 12.30 4.93 -10.18
C ARG A 648 13.20 4.37 -11.28
N SER A 649 12.94 3.13 -11.67
CA SER A 649 13.46 2.60 -12.92
C SER A 649 12.36 2.24 -13.90
N LEU A 650 12.58 2.62 -15.16
CA LEU A 650 11.81 2.21 -16.32
C LEU A 650 12.56 1.18 -17.16
N GLY A 651 13.68 0.64 -16.67
CA GLY A 651 14.51 -0.36 -17.33
C GLY A 651 13.96 -1.79 -17.21
N ASN A 652 14.28 -2.65 -18.18
CA ASN A 652 13.87 -4.07 -18.16
C ASN A 652 14.74 -4.94 -17.23
N ALA A 653 15.71 -4.35 -16.53
CA ALA A 653 16.76 -5.08 -15.80
C ALA A 653 16.83 -4.70 -14.31
N ASP A 654 15.88 -3.89 -13.82
CA ASP A 654 15.87 -3.43 -12.44
C ASP A 654 14.86 -4.19 -11.63
N ASP A 655 15.36 -4.81 -10.56
CA ASP A 655 14.64 -5.80 -9.75
C ASP A 655 13.91 -5.17 -8.53
N PHE A 656 13.79 -3.85 -8.49
CA PHE A 656 13.22 -3.10 -7.35
C PHE A 656 12.02 -2.26 -7.78
N SER A 657 11.03 -2.09 -6.89
CA SER A 657 9.97 -1.11 -7.12
C SER A 657 10.47 0.33 -6.93
N PRO A 658 9.90 1.30 -7.66
CA PRO A 658 10.01 2.71 -7.30
C PRO A 658 9.78 2.94 -5.82
N GLY A 659 10.47 3.94 -5.25
CA GLY A 659 10.36 4.20 -3.83
C GLY A 659 11.25 5.33 -3.35
N ARG A 660 11.23 5.57 -2.03
CA ARG A 660 11.97 6.65 -1.37
C ARG A 660 13.38 6.21 -1.00
N LEU A 661 14.38 6.68 -1.75
CA LEU A 661 15.79 6.43 -1.45
C LEU A 661 16.53 7.68 -0.99
N ASP A 662 16.07 8.85 -1.42
CA ASP A 662 16.67 10.15 -1.13
C ASP A 662 15.96 10.81 0.06
N PHE A 663 16.74 11.20 1.07
CA PHE A 663 16.21 11.80 2.29
C PHE A 663 16.87 13.15 2.56
N VAL A 664 16.07 14.10 3.04
CA VAL A 664 16.58 15.35 3.61
C VAL A 664 16.27 15.34 5.10
N ALA A 665 17.30 15.32 5.94
CA ALA A 665 17.18 15.40 7.39
C ALA A 665 17.82 16.69 7.91
N PHE A 666 17.17 17.38 8.83
CA PHE A 666 17.57 18.73 9.22
C PHE A 666 17.40 18.98 10.71
N ARG A 667 18.16 19.96 11.18
CA ARG A 667 18.12 20.42 12.57
C ARG A 667 17.02 21.46 12.77
N SER A 668 15.94 21.04 13.43
CA SER A 668 14.82 21.94 13.74
C SER A 668 15.21 23.04 14.74
N GLY A 669 14.58 24.21 14.63
CA GLY A 669 14.91 25.40 15.41
C GLY A 669 15.63 26.43 14.54
N PRO A 670 16.93 26.24 14.21
CA PRO A 670 17.62 27.09 13.23
C PRO A 670 16.97 27.07 11.84
N LEU A 671 16.28 25.98 11.50
CA LEU A 671 15.58 25.78 10.23
C LEU A 671 14.14 25.30 10.48
N GLU A 672 13.23 25.81 9.67
CA GLU A 672 11.83 25.40 9.55
C GLU A 672 11.57 25.03 8.10
N VAL A 673 10.98 23.85 7.85
CA VAL A 673 10.50 23.49 6.50
C VAL A 673 9.21 24.24 6.23
N VAL A 674 9.19 25.04 5.17
CA VAL A 674 7.99 25.73 4.66
C VAL A 674 7.26 24.88 3.65
N ARG A 675 8.03 24.18 2.80
CA ARG A 675 7.53 23.27 1.78
C ARG A 675 8.59 22.21 1.48
N ALA A 676 8.13 21.00 1.16
CA ALA A 676 8.98 19.95 0.60
C ALA A 676 8.20 19.23 -0.51
N PHE A 677 8.86 18.92 -1.63
CA PHE A 677 8.25 18.20 -2.74
C PHE A 677 9.31 17.47 -3.57
N VAL A 678 8.89 16.42 -4.28
CA VAL A 678 9.69 15.78 -5.33
C VAL A 678 9.35 16.42 -6.66
N PHE A 679 10.35 16.85 -7.42
CA PHE A 679 10.14 17.39 -8.75
C PHE A 679 10.17 16.28 -9.81
N ASP A 680 9.03 16.05 -10.45
CA ASP A 680 8.94 15.21 -11.64
C ASP A 680 8.35 16.00 -12.80
N ALA A 681 9.11 16.17 -13.88
CA ALA A 681 8.66 16.96 -15.03
C ALA A 681 7.40 16.39 -15.68
N GLU A 682 7.17 15.08 -15.58
CA GLU A 682 5.98 14.42 -16.12
C GLU A 682 4.69 14.87 -15.42
N HIS A 683 4.80 15.51 -14.25
CA HIS A 683 3.66 15.94 -13.45
C HIS A 683 3.22 17.38 -13.70
N TYR A 684 3.90 18.12 -14.58
CA TYR A 684 3.57 19.53 -14.84
C TYR A 684 2.89 19.73 -16.18
N ALA A 685 2.02 20.73 -16.25
CA ALA A 685 1.35 21.10 -17.49
C ALA A 685 2.37 21.49 -18.59
N PRO A 686 2.14 21.12 -19.86
CA PRO A 686 3.07 21.41 -20.96
C PRO A 686 3.46 22.88 -21.07
N GLU A 687 2.54 23.81 -20.80
CA GLU A 687 2.78 25.25 -20.86
C GLU A 687 3.73 25.72 -19.75
N VAL A 688 3.67 25.09 -18.57
CA VAL A 688 4.57 25.36 -17.44
C VAL A 688 5.98 24.88 -17.80
N LEU A 689 6.10 23.64 -18.29
CA LEU A 689 7.37 23.08 -18.75
C LEU A 689 8.01 23.89 -19.87
N GLU A 690 7.23 24.31 -20.88
CA GLU A 690 7.70 25.14 -21.99
C GLU A 690 8.25 26.48 -21.47
N SER A 691 7.61 27.08 -20.48
CA SER A 691 8.08 28.34 -19.87
C SER A 691 9.43 28.22 -19.17
N MET A 692 9.77 27.01 -18.70
CA MET A 692 11.05 26.68 -18.05
C MET A 692 12.06 26.06 -19.04
N GLY A 693 11.68 25.83 -20.30
CA GLY A 693 12.51 25.16 -21.28
C GLY A 693 12.71 23.65 -21.04
N LEU A 694 11.78 23.01 -20.33
CA LEU A 694 11.79 21.57 -20.05
C LEU A 694 10.84 20.79 -20.96
N ARG A 695 11.09 19.49 -21.10
CA ARG A 695 10.17 18.52 -21.72
C ARG A 695 9.49 17.69 -20.62
N GLY A 696 8.33 17.09 -20.91
CA GLY A 696 7.66 16.18 -19.96
C GLY A 696 8.58 15.04 -19.51
N SER A 697 9.29 14.41 -20.45
CA SER A 697 10.23 13.33 -20.17
C SER A 697 11.59 13.77 -19.59
N GLU A 698 11.78 15.06 -19.26
CA GLU A 698 13.11 15.58 -18.94
C GLU A 698 13.73 14.90 -17.72
N THR A 699 13.00 14.76 -16.61
CA THR A 699 13.47 14.06 -15.40
C THR A 699 13.73 12.57 -15.68
N ALA A 700 12.78 11.89 -16.35
CA ALA A 700 12.88 10.46 -16.71
C ALA A 700 14.11 10.11 -17.59
N GLU A 701 14.56 11.05 -18.44
CA GLU A 701 15.73 10.86 -19.32
C GLU A 701 17.07 11.30 -18.69
N THR A 702 17.03 11.97 -17.54
CA THR A 702 18.20 12.64 -16.92
C THR A 702 18.85 11.79 -15.84
N SER A 703 18.07 11.33 -14.86
CA SER A 703 18.50 10.48 -13.76
C SER A 703 17.37 9.51 -13.40
N ASP A 704 17.71 8.34 -12.87
CA ASP A 704 16.76 7.41 -12.24
C ASP A 704 16.29 7.91 -10.86
N HIS A 705 16.96 8.94 -10.33
CA HIS A 705 16.51 9.70 -9.17
C HIS A 705 15.84 11.02 -9.57
N LEU A 706 14.84 11.42 -8.80
CA LEU A 706 14.11 12.66 -8.91
C LEU A 706 14.67 13.71 -7.93
N PRO A 707 14.77 14.99 -8.33
CA PRO A 707 15.18 16.05 -7.42
C PRO A 707 14.25 16.18 -6.21
N VAL A 708 14.82 16.14 -5.01
CA VAL A 708 14.13 16.43 -3.76
C VAL A 708 14.31 17.90 -3.42
N VAL A 709 13.21 18.65 -3.37
CA VAL A 709 13.22 20.10 -3.14
C VAL A 709 12.66 20.41 -1.75
N VAL A 710 13.41 21.17 -0.96
CA VAL A 710 12.98 21.62 0.36
C VAL A 710 13.22 23.13 0.50
N ASP A 711 12.14 23.86 0.76
CA ASP A 711 12.16 25.30 1.02
C ASP A 711 12.23 25.51 2.53
N PHE A 712 13.35 26.04 3.01
CA PHE A 712 13.58 26.36 4.41
C PHE A 712 13.34 27.84 4.70
N ARG A 713 12.89 28.12 5.92
CA ARG A 713 13.03 29.43 6.55
C ARG A 713 14.01 29.32 7.71
N THR A 714 14.88 30.31 7.88
CA THR A 714 15.75 30.39 9.06
C THR A 714 14.95 30.83 10.28
N GLY A 715 15.12 30.14 11.41
CA GLY A 715 14.51 30.53 12.68
C GLY A 715 15.13 31.82 13.21
N ARG A 716 14.29 32.80 13.60
CA ARG A 716 14.74 34.03 14.27
C ARG A 716 15.10 33.81 15.73
#